data_AF-A0A956AGF6-F1
#
_entry.id   AF-A0A956AGF6-F1
#
_cell.length_a   1.000
_cell.length_b   1.000
_cell.length_c   1.000
_cell.angle_alpha   90.00
_cell.angle_beta   90.00
_cell.angle_gamma   90.00
#
_symmetry.space_group_name_H-M   'P 1'
#
loop_
_entity.id
_entity.type
_entity.pdbx_description
1 polymer ?
#
loop_
_entity_poly.entity_id
_entity_poly.type
_entity_poly.pdbx_seq_one_letter_code
_entity_poly.pdbx_strand_id
1 'polypeptide(L)'
;FKTLWALFADEELVDTPSEPKTIQQFHHAFRSAFARLRASPVGEPLRAALSSGAHAAAIREHLAWDFCIWPDHHVFGNRRESPPDLPPMPLGRVYVEPVCAPEGPHENPRPIQAKLTSWLGDKPSVAVVQADFGHGKSLSARRLAADLAAAWLNAAAPVDAWFPVFVRCAHAYDASLATMVRRAQRGQLADADGPHLGTDDAALALPTDGQRVLIILDGLDEVHLDAQKLGDLFQHLDDHTTDRCRIVVFSRPALLQGLNGTVRRFRIQSFSNSQIDQWIEAWRTNATDRVDPERLTITRAAIEARGMAELARTPILLFMIAWTWRVEAAEGSDVVDVYGRYFEQLTRSKCVYEPDPVHDKGHKVVRRSAMELRRRLAMRGLVSEDAEPATALLWLLGRIAWESRRKAHVGKALLERHVEVVLRQELELEAGPAFELINRGVMLGLQFEPLTDDLAVETGDRTFRDYLVAWYWRARLTTEPFEEAALLGARLLEEDNESFDFLVALARRGGQAASIARVAEDCFRDERLGNQLGPTSIPREDLRLHLRRVALALRCELGETRLQLADADPVRSLVALHIARGTPAELRMVRIDGCGLDLSNLPLSRSNLENADLHEARLSRADLSGANLCGADLSGQLLGGVKLSDARFRGANLEGANLRSAMLVGADFGDANLQGAGLAGANLAGADLSRAKLDGADLRGASMASATVTEAQLNMANVDDANLVRANLRHATLNGTSLRQAVIEGADLEAANLEDAKLEGANLEGANLRGANLKKANLEGANLRGANLEGAKLEGANLNNANLDGAVLDRSNAEGARFEGADLESASLVGARLVDARLGDANLMRAMLMEATLVNATLAGTVLLSANLTGTDLRQADLRKADLEGVLGIRRALNLNKAVMPEGFSLADWPEDELPDPPEADDNPEGD
;
A
#
# COMPACT_ATOMS: atom_id res chain seq x y z
N PHE A 1 6.04 1.82 -64.15
CA PHE A 1 6.41 2.54 -62.91
C PHE A 1 7.70 3.31 -63.10
N LYS A 2 8.88 2.67 -63.18
CA LYS A 2 10.19 3.36 -63.38
C LYS A 2 10.25 4.28 -64.61
N THR A 3 9.70 3.89 -65.77
CA THR A 3 9.68 4.71 -66.99
C THR A 3 8.77 5.95 -66.88
N LEU A 4 7.64 5.84 -66.17
CA LEU A 4 6.72 6.95 -65.92
C LEU A 4 7.28 7.90 -64.85
N TRP A 5 8.03 7.39 -63.88
CA TRP A 5 8.74 8.19 -62.88
C TRP A 5 9.90 8.97 -63.49
N ALA A 6 10.67 8.36 -64.40
CA ALA A 6 11.79 9.01 -65.09
C ALA A 6 11.36 10.14 -66.05
N LEU A 7 10.18 10.02 -66.68
CA LEU A 7 9.60 11.05 -67.55
C LEU A 7 9.11 12.31 -66.80
N PHE A 8 8.91 12.21 -65.48
CA PHE A 8 8.42 13.32 -64.63
C PHE A 8 9.49 13.87 -63.68
N ALA A 9 10.61 13.18 -63.53
CA ALA A 9 11.81 13.68 -62.86
C ALA A 9 12.69 14.56 -63.79
N ASP A 10 12.25 14.76 -65.04
CA ASP A 10 12.88 15.66 -65.99
C ASP A 10 12.53 17.11 -65.62
N GLU A 11 13.52 17.85 -65.10
CA GLU A 11 13.35 19.18 -64.50
C GLU A 11 12.80 20.24 -65.49
N GLU A 12 12.85 19.99 -66.81
CA GLU A 12 12.42 20.94 -67.83
C GLU A 12 10.89 20.94 -68.12
N LEU A 13 10.13 19.93 -67.70
CA LEU A 13 8.73 19.74 -68.14
C LEU A 13 7.67 20.16 -67.11
N VAL A 14 8.07 20.59 -65.92
CA VAL A 14 7.16 21.05 -64.87
C VAL A 14 7.70 22.37 -64.33
N ASP A 15 7.05 23.48 -64.69
CA ASP A 15 7.15 24.72 -63.91
C ASP A 15 6.85 24.34 -62.45
N THR A 16 7.88 24.41 -61.60
CA THR A 16 7.88 23.99 -60.20
C THR A 16 6.58 24.32 -59.47
N PRO A 17 5.81 23.34 -58.94
CA PRO A 17 4.77 23.60 -57.97
C PRO A 17 5.37 23.43 -56.57
N SER A 18 5.65 24.54 -55.91
CA SER A 18 6.23 24.65 -54.56
C SER A 18 5.26 24.30 -53.41
N GLU A 19 4.15 23.58 -53.66
CA GLU A 19 3.15 23.28 -52.62
C GLU A 19 2.89 21.76 -52.40
N PRO A 20 3.07 21.23 -51.17
CA PRO A 20 2.83 19.82 -50.80
C PRO A 20 1.41 19.29 -51.03
N LYS A 21 0.40 20.17 -51.07
CA LYS A 21 -1.02 19.80 -51.29
C LYS A 21 -1.28 19.25 -52.69
N THR A 22 -0.61 19.78 -53.71
CA THR A 22 -0.78 19.39 -55.11
C THR A 22 -0.19 18.00 -55.37
N ILE A 23 0.91 17.67 -54.69
CA ILE A 23 1.55 16.34 -54.72
C ILE A 23 0.63 15.29 -54.07
N GLN A 24 -0.01 15.60 -52.93
CA GLN A 24 -0.94 14.69 -52.26
C GLN A 24 -2.22 14.42 -53.07
N GLN A 25 -2.80 15.46 -53.68
CA GLN A 25 -3.97 15.32 -54.58
C GLN A 25 -3.62 14.48 -55.82
N PHE A 26 -2.41 14.65 -56.36
CA PHE A 26 -1.91 13.83 -57.46
C PHE A 26 -1.70 12.37 -57.04
N HIS A 27 -1.11 12.09 -55.87
CA HIS A 27 -0.97 10.73 -55.34
C HIS A 27 -2.34 10.04 -55.20
N HIS A 28 -3.35 10.74 -54.69
CA HIS A 28 -4.70 10.20 -54.55
C HIS A 28 -5.34 9.89 -55.92
N ALA A 29 -5.27 10.82 -56.88
CA ALA A 29 -5.80 10.63 -58.22
C ALA A 29 -5.09 9.49 -58.99
N PHE A 30 -3.77 9.40 -58.86
CA PHE A 30 -2.96 8.33 -59.44
C PHE A 30 -3.30 6.95 -58.85
N ARG A 31 -3.43 6.85 -57.51
CA ARG A 31 -3.84 5.62 -56.82
C ARG A 31 -5.21 5.13 -57.30
N SER A 32 -6.17 6.06 -57.42
CA SER A 32 -7.50 5.78 -57.96
C SER A 32 -7.47 5.28 -59.41
N ALA A 33 -6.67 5.89 -60.28
CA ALA A 33 -6.55 5.47 -61.68
C ALA A 33 -5.85 4.10 -61.81
N PHE A 34 -4.82 3.85 -61.01
CA PHE A 34 -4.10 2.58 -60.96
C PHE A 34 -4.99 1.43 -60.48
N ALA A 35 -5.81 1.65 -59.45
CA ALA A 35 -6.78 0.68 -58.96
C ALA A 35 -7.81 0.30 -60.04
N ARG A 36 -8.34 1.29 -60.77
CA ARG A 36 -9.29 1.07 -61.88
C ARG A 36 -8.64 0.30 -63.04
N LEU A 37 -7.40 0.63 -63.42
CA LEU A 37 -6.68 -0.08 -64.47
C LEU A 37 -6.44 -1.56 -64.09
N ARG A 38 -6.03 -1.81 -62.83
CA ARG A 38 -5.82 -3.16 -62.28
C ARG A 38 -7.12 -3.96 -62.15
N ALA A 39 -8.27 -3.34 -61.94
CA ALA A 39 -9.56 -4.02 -61.91
C ALA A 39 -10.14 -4.29 -63.32
N SER A 40 -9.64 -3.60 -64.34
CA SER A 40 -10.12 -3.75 -65.72
C SER A 40 -9.59 -5.02 -66.40
N PRO A 41 -10.30 -5.58 -67.40
CA PRO A 41 -9.79 -6.70 -68.21
C PRO A 41 -8.45 -6.39 -68.88
N VAL A 42 -8.25 -5.14 -69.31
CA VAL A 42 -7.02 -4.65 -69.99
C VAL A 42 -5.81 -4.59 -69.04
N GLY A 43 -6.03 -4.64 -67.72
CA GLY A 43 -5.00 -4.69 -66.70
C GLY A 43 -4.38 -6.06 -66.42
N GLU A 44 -4.72 -7.10 -67.19
CA GLU A 44 -4.21 -8.47 -67.00
C GLU A 44 -2.67 -8.56 -67.03
N PRO A 45 -1.94 -7.91 -67.96
CA PRO A 45 -0.48 -7.94 -67.97
C PRO A 45 0.14 -7.27 -66.74
N LEU A 46 -0.53 -6.22 -66.22
CA LEU A 46 -0.13 -5.53 -64.99
C LEU A 46 -0.33 -6.42 -63.77
N ARG A 47 -1.44 -7.17 -63.69
CA ARG A 47 -1.68 -8.15 -62.63
C ARG A 47 -0.65 -9.28 -62.68
N ALA A 48 -0.36 -9.82 -63.86
CA ALA A 48 0.63 -10.88 -64.05
C ALA A 48 2.06 -10.45 -63.64
N ALA A 49 2.46 -9.22 -63.99
CA ALA A 49 3.76 -8.65 -63.59
C ALA A 49 3.83 -8.42 -62.07
N LEU A 50 2.74 -7.94 -61.47
CA LEU A 50 2.61 -7.76 -60.04
C LEU A 50 2.53 -9.06 -59.26
N SER A 51 2.36 -10.24 -59.86
CA SER A 51 2.37 -11.54 -59.17
C SER A 51 3.71 -12.30 -59.28
N SER A 52 4.70 -11.74 -59.99
CA SER A 52 6.10 -12.21 -59.92
C SER A 52 6.73 -11.73 -58.60
N GLY A 53 7.79 -12.37 -58.07
CA GLY A 53 8.39 -12.10 -56.74
C GLY A 53 8.70 -10.64 -56.37
N ALA A 54 8.61 -9.70 -57.32
CA ALA A 54 8.56 -8.26 -57.09
C ALA A 54 7.33 -7.76 -56.29
N HIS A 55 6.24 -8.56 -56.15
CA HIS A 55 5.03 -8.15 -55.43
C HIS A 55 5.25 -7.88 -53.95
N ALA A 56 5.87 -8.87 -53.28
CA ALA A 56 6.08 -8.85 -51.84
C ALA A 56 7.04 -7.72 -51.46
N ALA A 57 8.08 -7.49 -52.27
CA ALA A 57 9.00 -6.37 -52.10
C ALA A 57 8.30 -5.01 -52.21
N ALA A 58 7.42 -4.83 -53.20
CA ALA A 58 6.66 -3.59 -53.37
C ALA A 58 5.66 -3.33 -52.24
N ILE A 59 4.99 -4.37 -51.72
CA ILE A 59 4.10 -4.26 -50.55
C ILE A 59 4.89 -3.89 -49.29
N ARG A 60 6.07 -4.48 -49.09
CA ARG A 60 6.97 -4.15 -47.97
C ARG A 60 7.44 -2.70 -48.04
N GLU A 61 7.86 -2.25 -49.21
CA GLU A 61 8.24 -0.85 -49.42
C GLU A 61 7.08 0.11 -49.12
N HIS A 62 5.86 -0.25 -49.52
CA HIS A 62 4.67 0.54 -49.21
C HIS A 62 4.36 0.60 -47.71
N LEU A 63 4.43 -0.54 -47.01
CA LEU A 63 4.27 -0.61 -45.55
C LEU A 63 5.35 0.22 -44.83
N ALA A 64 6.60 0.17 -45.29
CA ALA A 64 7.68 0.99 -44.73
C ALA A 64 7.40 2.49 -44.91
N TRP A 65 6.97 2.91 -46.10
CA TRP A 65 6.58 4.31 -46.34
C TRP A 65 5.43 4.77 -45.46
N ASP A 66 4.46 3.89 -45.17
CA ASP A 66 3.38 4.19 -44.25
C ASP A 66 3.88 4.40 -42.80
N PHE A 67 4.76 3.53 -42.31
CA PHE A 67 5.38 3.74 -40.99
C PHE A 67 6.16 5.05 -40.91
N CYS A 68 6.83 5.48 -41.99
CA CYS A 68 7.59 6.74 -42.01
C CYS A 68 6.74 8.00 -41.84
N ILE A 69 5.44 7.96 -42.13
CA ILE A 69 4.54 9.12 -41.94
C ILE A 69 3.83 9.10 -40.57
N TRP A 70 3.99 8.04 -39.78
CA TRP A 70 3.43 7.98 -38.42
C TRP A 70 3.88 9.11 -37.48
N PRO A 71 5.10 9.68 -37.58
CA PRO A 71 5.47 10.87 -36.84
C PRO A 71 4.57 12.08 -37.14
N ASP A 72 3.94 12.16 -38.32
CA ASP A 72 3.00 13.22 -38.68
C ASP A 72 1.57 12.91 -38.22
N HIS A 73 1.30 11.66 -37.80
CA HIS A 73 -0.01 11.27 -37.27
C HIS A 73 -0.18 11.77 -35.83
N HIS A 74 -1.44 12.03 -35.44
CA HIS A 74 -1.74 12.44 -34.09
C HIS A 74 -1.36 11.36 -33.06
N VAL A 75 -0.92 11.77 -31.87
CA VAL A 75 -0.60 10.83 -30.77
C VAL A 75 -1.76 9.91 -30.37
N PHE A 76 -3.02 10.21 -30.72
CA PHE A 76 -4.20 9.41 -30.38
C PHE A 76 -4.78 8.62 -31.58
N GLY A 77 -4.11 8.60 -32.74
CA GLY A 77 -4.54 7.77 -33.87
C GLY A 77 -4.10 8.32 -35.23
N ASN A 78 -4.63 7.75 -36.31
CA ASN A 78 -4.25 8.08 -37.69
C ASN A 78 -4.82 9.42 -38.21
N ARG A 79 -5.53 10.18 -37.38
CA ARG A 79 -6.05 11.51 -37.76
C ARG A 79 -4.88 12.48 -37.89
N ARG A 80 -4.91 13.31 -38.94
CA ARG A 80 -3.95 14.41 -39.13
C ARG A 80 -4.43 15.72 -38.50
N GLU A 81 -5.72 15.82 -38.20
CA GLU A 81 -6.34 17.05 -37.69
C GLU A 81 -6.80 16.87 -36.23
N SER A 82 -6.41 17.82 -35.38
CA SER A 82 -6.86 17.92 -33.98
C SER A 82 -8.24 18.57 -33.88
N PRO A 83 -9.01 18.29 -32.80
CA PRO A 83 -10.13 19.15 -32.41
C PRO A 83 -9.71 20.63 -32.33
N PRO A 84 -10.58 21.61 -32.62
CA PRO A 84 -10.20 23.03 -32.66
C PRO A 84 -9.64 23.56 -31.34
N ASP A 85 -10.07 22.98 -30.23
CA ASP A 85 -9.71 23.36 -28.87
C ASP A 85 -8.46 22.62 -28.35
N LEU A 86 -7.78 21.87 -29.21
CA LEU A 86 -6.56 21.12 -28.92
C LEU A 86 -5.43 21.56 -29.86
N PRO A 87 -4.19 21.74 -29.36
CA PRO A 87 -3.04 21.91 -30.26
C PRO A 87 -2.92 20.71 -31.22
N PRO A 88 -2.42 20.89 -32.46
CA PRO A 88 -1.88 19.80 -33.26
C PRO A 88 -0.86 19.00 -32.45
N MET A 89 -1.10 17.70 -32.25
CA MET A 89 -0.19 16.83 -31.52
C MET A 89 0.37 15.71 -32.40
N PRO A 90 1.16 16.03 -33.44
CA PRO A 90 1.84 15.00 -34.23
C PRO A 90 2.85 14.27 -33.35
N LEU A 91 2.90 12.95 -33.48
CA LEU A 91 3.75 12.08 -32.68
C LEU A 91 5.21 12.57 -32.68
N GLY A 92 5.75 12.96 -33.83
CA GLY A 92 7.13 13.40 -33.99
C GLY A 92 7.49 14.70 -33.26
N ARG A 93 6.51 15.53 -32.87
CA ARG A 93 6.77 16.80 -32.16
C ARG A 93 6.43 16.74 -30.68
N VAL A 94 5.50 15.88 -30.28
CA VAL A 94 5.03 15.80 -28.88
C VAL A 94 5.59 14.56 -28.16
N TYR A 95 6.15 13.60 -28.89
CA TYR A 95 6.80 12.44 -28.27
C TYR A 95 8.02 12.88 -27.46
N VAL A 96 7.91 12.77 -26.14
CA VAL A 96 9.04 12.81 -25.22
C VAL A 96 9.46 11.37 -24.94
N GLU A 97 10.70 11.05 -25.27
CA GLU A 97 11.18 9.68 -25.18
C GLU A 97 11.22 9.19 -23.72
N PRO A 98 10.53 8.08 -23.39
CA PRO A 98 10.59 7.52 -22.04
C PRO A 98 11.95 6.90 -21.73
N VAL A 99 12.34 6.94 -20.45
CA VAL A 99 13.56 6.30 -19.96
C VAL A 99 13.24 4.96 -19.32
N CYS A 100 14.13 4.00 -19.48
CA CYS A 100 14.02 2.69 -18.87
C CYS A 100 14.78 2.63 -17.54
N ALA A 101 14.24 1.87 -16.60
CA ALA A 101 14.92 1.52 -15.37
C ALA A 101 16.27 0.85 -15.66
N PRO A 102 17.28 1.09 -14.81
CA PRO A 102 18.57 0.46 -14.94
C PRO A 102 18.46 -1.05 -14.70
N GLU A 103 19.23 -1.83 -15.48
CA GLU A 103 19.25 -3.31 -15.36
C GLU A 103 20.14 -3.80 -14.21
N GLY A 104 20.89 -2.89 -13.57
CA GLY A 104 21.72 -3.14 -12.40
C GLY A 104 22.03 -1.87 -11.58
N PRO A 105 22.57 -2.01 -10.35
CA PRO A 105 22.72 -0.91 -9.39
C PRO A 105 23.70 0.21 -9.80
N HIS A 106 24.46 0.02 -10.87
CA HIS A 106 25.47 0.97 -11.37
C HIS A 106 25.18 1.47 -12.80
N GLU A 107 24.04 1.12 -13.40
CA GLU A 107 23.65 1.65 -14.70
C GLU A 107 22.81 2.93 -14.55
N ASN A 108 23.03 3.88 -15.45
CA ASN A 108 22.15 5.05 -15.58
C ASN A 108 20.89 4.69 -16.38
N PRO A 109 19.72 5.31 -16.08
CA PRO A 109 18.55 5.23 -16.94
C PRO A 109 18.90 5.63 -18.37
N ARG A 110 18.42 4.85 -19.33
CA ARG A 110 18.67 5.07 -20.77
C ARG A 110 17.35 5.18 -21.53
N PRO A 111 17.28 6.00 -22.59
CA PRO A 111 16.09 6.10 -23.42
C PRO A 111 15.69 4.74 -24.04
N ILE A 112 14.38 4.49 -24.14
CA ILE A 112 13.85 3.18 -24.60
C ILE A 112 14.28 2.83 -26.02
N GLN A 113 14.31 3.77 -26.96
CA GLN A 113 14.71 3.49 -28.35
C GLN A 113 16.18 3.06 -28.41
N ALA A 114 17.05 3.71 -27.62
CA ALA A 114 18.46 3.35 -27.52
C ALA A 114 18.65 1.93 -26.95
N LYS A 115 17.90 1.56 -25.91
CA LYS A 115 17.95 0.19 -25.34
C LYS A 115 17.48 -0.86 -26.33
N LEU A 116 16.35 -0.63 -27.01
CA LEU A 116 15.83 -1.58 -28.00
C LEU A 116 16.78 -1.73 -29.19
N THR A 117 17.36 -0.62 -29.66
CA THR A 117 18.36 -0.64 -30.75
C THR A 117 19.60 -1.44 -30.36
N SER A 118 20.12 -1.26 -29.13
CA SER A 118 21.24 -2.05 -28.62
C SER A 118 20.89 -3.53 -28.53
N TRP A 119 19.68 -3.86 -28.06
CA TRP A 119 19.21 -5.24 -27.91
C TRP A 119 19.10 -6.00 -29.23
N LEU A 120 18.79 -5.32 -30.34
CA LEU A 120 18.77 -5.96 -31.65
C LEU A 120 20.13 -6.58 -32.03
N GLY A 121 21.23 -6.11 -31.45
CA GLY A 121 22.58 -6.65 -31.63
C GLY A 121 22.96 -7.80 -30.67
N ASP A 122 22.13 -8.08 -29.67
CA ASP A 122 22.39 -9.11 -28.67
C ASP A 122 21.92 -10.51 -29.14
N LYS A 123 22.17 -11.54 -28.31
CA LYS A 123 21.72 -12.91 -28.59
C LYS A 123 20.18 -12.98 -28.81
N PRO A 124 19.70 -13.85 -29.72
CA PRO A 124 18.28 -14.06 -29.93
C PRO A 124 17.52 -14.28 -28.62
N SER A 125 16.53 -13.44 -28.39
CA SER A 125 15.64 -13.49 -27.23
C SER A 125 14.40 -12.69 -27.56
N VAL A 126 13.28 -13.01 -26.93
CA VAL A 126 12.10 -12.14 -26.91
C VAL A 126 12.37 -10.98 -25.94
N ALA A 127 12.05 -9.75 -26.34
CA ALA A 127 12.04 -8.60 -25.46
C ALA A 127 10.63 -8.23 -25.02
N VAL A 128 10.50 -7.72 -23.81
CA VAL A 128 9.25 -7.21 -23.26
C VAL A 128 9.50 -5.81 -22.74
N VAL A 129 8.76 -4.85 -23.27
CA VAL A 129 8.69 -3.49 -22.77
C VAL A 129 7.49 -3.36 -21.84
N GLN A 130 7.76 -3.14 -20.56
CA GLN A 130 6.76 -3.09 -19.50
C GLN A 130 6.60 -1.67 -18.97
N ALA A 131 5.35 -1.24 -18.82
CA ALA A 131 5.01 0.01 -18.15
C ALA A 131 3.56 -0.04 -17.72
N ASP A 132 3.21 0.71 -16.68
CA ASP A 132 1.82 0.89 -16.30
C ASP A 132 1.06 1.72 -17.34
N PHE A 133 -0.24 1.88 -17.15
CA PHE A 133 -1.09 2.61 -18.09
C PHE A 133 -0.57 4.05 -18.30
N GLY A 134 -0.76 4.58 -19.52
CA GLY A 134 -0.45 5.99 -19.80
C GLY A 134 1.02 6.36 -19.94
N HIS A 135 1.95 5.44 -19.68
CA HIS A 135 3.40 5.67 -19.72
C HIS A 135 4.02 5.69 -21.13
N GLY A 136 3.19 5.68 -22.18
CA GLY A 136 3.66 5.87 -23.56
C GLY A 136 4.14 4.62 -24.30
N LYS A 137 3.83 3.40 -23.83
CA LYS A 137 4.19 2.13 -24.49
C LYS A 137 3.90 2.11 -26.00
N SER A 138 2.64 2.33 -26.38
CA SER A 138 2.21 2.33 -27.79
C SER A 138 2.82 3.49 -28.60
N LEU A 139 3.12 4.63 -27.97
CA LEU A 139 3.82 5.73 -28.63
C LEU A 139 5.28 5.33 -28.94
N SER A 140 5.96 4.68 -27.99
CA SER A 140 7.30 4.15 -28.19
C SER A 140 7.34 3.03 -29.23
N ALA A 141 6.34 2.15 -29.24
CA ALA A 141 6.20 1.09 -30.26
C ALA A 141 6.02 1.68 -31.66
N ARG A 142 5.14 2.68 -31.81
CA ARG A 142 4.94 3.39 -33.09
C ARG A 142 6.17 4.16 -33.52
N ARG A 143 6.86 4.82 -32.58
CA ARG A 143 8.10 5.53 -32.86
C ARG A 143 9.21 4.59 -33.33
N LEU A 144 9.35 3.42 -32.69
CA LEU A 144 10.30 2.39 -33.09
C LEU A 144 10.03 1.88 -34.51
N ALA A 145 8.76 1.60 -34.85
CA ALA A 145 8.38 1.19 -36.19
C ALA A 145 8.75 2.26 -37.25
N ALA A 146 8.45 3.53 -36.96
CA ALA A 146 8.78 4.63 -37.86
C ALA A 146 10.29 4.80 -38.07
N ASP A 147 11.08 4.76 -36.99
CA ASP A 147 12.53 4.91 -37.05
C ASP A 147 13.19 3.74 -37.80
N LEU A 148 12.73 2.51 -37.57
CA LEU A 148 13.21 1.32 -38.29
C LEU A 148 12.83 1.32 -39.77
N ALA A 149 11.61 1.72 -40.11
CA ALA A 149 11.17 1.83 -41.50
C ALA A 149 12.00 2.87 -42.27
N ALA A 150 12.28 4.02 -41.66
CA ALA A 150 13.12 5.05 -42.24
C ALA A 150 14.57 4.53 -42.44
N ALA A 151 15.13 3.82 -41.46
CA ALA A 151 16.44 3.21 -41.59
C ALA A 151 16.47 2.14 -42.71
N TRP A 152 15.41 1.35 -42.83
CA TRP A 152 15.28 0.30 -43.85
C TRP A 152 15.19 0.86 -45.27
N LEU A 153 14.37 1.89 -45.50
CA LEU A 153 14.25 2.56 -46.81
C LEU A 153 15.55 3.24 -47.25
N ASN A 154 16.35 3.71 -46.30
CA ASN A 154 17.62 4.41 -46.57
C ASN A 154 18.84 3.46 -46.64
N ALA A 155 18.67 2.16 -46.40
CA ALA A 155 19.79 1.22 -46.36
C ALA A 155 20.32 0.91 -47.77
N ALA A 156 21.65 0.96 -47.94
CA ALA A 156 22.31 0.62 -49.21
C ALA A 156 22.05 -0.84 -49.66
N ALA A 157 21.83 -1.73 -48.68
CA ALA A 157 21.36 -3.10 -48.89
C ALA A 157 20.22 -3.40 -47.88
N PRO A 158 18.95 -3.53 -48.33
CA PRO A 158 17.79 -3.72 -47.45
C PRO A 158 17.83 -5.00 -46.58
N VAL A 159 18.76 -5.92 -46.88
CA VAL A 159 18.96 -7.18 -46.15
C VAL A 159 19.63 -6.99 -44.79
N ASP A 160 20.36 -5.89 -44.59
CA ASP A 160 21.13 -5.63 -43.35
C ASP A 160 20.35 -4.80 -42.32
N ALA A 161 19.30 -4.11 -42.74
CA ALA A 161 18.42 -3.29 -41.90
C ALA A 161 17.19 -4.07 -41.41
N TRP A 162 16.70 -3.72 -40.22
CA TRP A 162 15.52 -4.35 -39.62
C TRP A 162 14.23 -3.77 -40.22
N PHE A 163 13.43 -4.62 -40.83
CA PHE A 163 12.09 -4.27 -41.29
C PHE A 163 11.07 -4.42 -40.15
N PRO A 164 10.29 -3.38 -39.82
CA PRO A 164 9.31 -3.44 -38.75
C PRO A 164 8.01 -4.14 -39.22
N VAL A 165 7.49 -5.02 -38.37
CA VAL A 165 6.13 -5.58 -38.48
C VAL A 165 5.37 -5.17 -37.23
N PHE A 166 4.45 -4.22 -37.36
CA PHE A 166 3.67 -3.72 -36.24
C PHE A 166 2.35 -4.50 -36.11
N VAL A 167 2.09 -5.08 -34.94
CA VAL A 167 0.89 -5.87 -34.64
C VAL A 167 0.18 -5.25 -33.44
N ARG A 168 -1.01 -4.70 -33.66
CA ARG A 168 -1.89 -4.26 -32.59
C ARG A 168 -2.66 -5.46 -32.04
N CYS A 169 -2.31 -5.92 -30.84
CA CYS A 169 -2.82 -7.19 -30.30
C CYS A 169 -4.34 -7.17 -30.12
N ALA A 170 -4.91 -6.01 -29.75
CA ALA A 170 -6.36 -5.85 -29.61
C ALA A 170 -7.16 -6.22 -30.87
N HIS A 171 -6.55 -6.14 -32.06
CA HIS A 171 -7.22 -6.35 -33.35
C HIS A 171 -6.74 -7.60 -34.08
N ALA A 172 -5.44 -7.88 -34.01
CA ALA A 172 -4.80 -8.89 -34.84
C ALA A 172 -4.47 -10.18 -34.10
N TYR A 173 -4.71 -10.27 -32.77
CA TYR A 173 -4.33 -11.44 -31.98
C TYR A 173 -4.93 -12.75 -32.54
N ASP A 174 -4.08 -13.78 -32.56
CA ASP A 174 -4.38 -15.14 -32.97
C ASP A 174 -3.36 -16.07 -32.31
N ALA A 175 -3.70 -17.34 -32.13
CA ALA A 175 -2.75 -18.31 -31.58
C ALA A 175 -1.53 -18.53 -32.50
N SER A 176 -1.67 -18.27 -33.80
CA SER A 176 -0.59 -18.38 -34.78
C SER A 176 0.07 -17.02 -35.06
N LEU A 177 1.39 -16.93 -34.87
CA LEU A 177 2.17 -15.73 -35.21
C LEU A 177 2.05 -15.34 -36.68
N ALA A 178 2.04 -16.33 -37.59
CA ALA A 178 1.88 -16.09 -39.01
C ALA A 178 0.52 -15.44 -39.34
N THR A 179 -0.54 -15.87 -38.66
CA THR A 179 -1.88 -15.29 -38.81
C THR A 179 -1.93 -13.87 -38.25
N MET A 180 -1.31 -13.63 -37.08
CA MET A 180 -1.21 -12.29 -36.48
C MET A 180 -0.53 -11.30 -37.43
N VAL A 181 0.60 -11.67 -38.03
CA VAL A 181 1.34 -10.83 -38.98
C VAL A 181 0.50 -10.53 -40.23
N ARG A 182 -0.13 -11.56 -40.82
CA ARG A 182 -0.98 -11.39 -42.00
C ARG A 182 -2.15 -10.45 -41.75
N ARG A 183 -2.84 -10.61 -40.61
CA ARG A 183 -3.95 -9.73 -40.19
C ARG A 183 -3.48 -8.30 -39.99
N ALA A 184 -2.37 -8.10 -39.28
CA ALA A 184 -1.83 -6.77 -38.99
C ALA A 184 -1.42 -6.03 -40.26
N GLN A 185 -0.65 -6.67 -41.15
CA GLN A 185 -0.21 -6.07 -42.40
C GLN A 185 -1.38 -5.76 -43.34
N ARG A 186 -2.40 -6.64 -43.39
CA ARG A 186 -3.63 -6.36 -44.15
C ARG A 186 -4.38 -5.14 -43.59
N GLY A 187 -4.53 -5.04 -42.28
CA GLY A 187 -5.19 -3.89 -41.64
C GLY A 187 -4.49 -2.58 -41.98
N GLN A 188 -3.16 -2.56 -41.88
CA GLN A 188 -2.34 -1.39 -42.22
C GLN A 188 -2.51 -0.93 -43.68
N LEU A 189 -2.73 -1.86 -44.61
CA LEU A 189 -2.94 -1.57 -46.03
C LEU A 189 -4.38 -1.14 -46.35
N ALA A 190 -5.36 -1.58 -45.55
CA ALA A 190 -6.76 -1.23 -45.72
C ALA A 190 -7.02 0.25 -45.36
N ASP A 191 -6.35 0.76 -44.33
CA ASP A 191 -6.42 2.17 -43.92
C ASP A 191 -5.82 3.16 -44.95
N ALA A 192 -5.00 2.66 -45.88
CA ALA A 192 -4.23 3.47 -46.84
C ALA A 192 -4.90 3.67 -48.22
N ASP A 193 -6.19 3.34 -48.38
CA ASP A 193 -6.90 3.23 -49.67
C ASP A 193 -6.21 2.26 -50.65
N GLY A 194 -5.73 1.13 -50.13
CA GLY A 194 -4.98 0.07 -50.84
C GLY A 194 -5.81 -1.14 -51.29
N PRO A 195 -5.25 -2.03 -52.14
CA PRO A 195 -5.97 -3.09 -52.84
C PRO A 195 -6.58 -4.14 -51.89
N HIS A 196 -7.78 -4.66 -52.22
CA HIS A 196 -8.42 -5.77 -51.50
C HIS A 196 -7.57 -7.05 -51.58
N LEU A 197 -6.63 -7.23 -50.64
CA LEU A 197 -5.80 -8.42 -50.48
C LEU A 197 -6.52 -9.42 -49.56
N GLY A 198 -6.51 -10.70 -49.95
CA GLY A 198 -6.94 -11.78 -49.07
C GLY A 198 -5.94 -11.96 -47.92
N THR A 199 -6.40 -12.42 -46.76
CA THR A 199 -5.53 -12.73 -45.60
C THR A 199 -4.44 -13.76 -45.92
N ASP A 200 -4.69 -14.63 -46.88
CA ASP A 200 -3.77 -15.72 -47.27
C ASP A 200 -2.78 -15.32 -48.37
N ASP A 201 -2.77 -14.04 -48.79
CA ASP A 201 -1.87 -13.56 -49.84
C ASP A 201 -0.40 -13.76 -49.44
N ALA A 202 0.41 -14.36 -50.33
CA ALA A 202 1.81 -14.65 -50.07
C ALA A 202 2.64 -13.40 -49.74
N ALA A 203 2.24 -12.22 -50.21
CA ALA A 203 2.93 -10.96 -49.91
C ALA A 203 2.78 -10.50 -48.45
N LEU A 204 1.75 -10.97 -47.74
CA LEU A 204 1.51 -10.71 -46.31
C LEU A 204 2.18 -11.74 -45.38
N ALA A 205 2.94 -12.68 -45.95
CA ALA A 205 3.63 -13.70 -45.18
C ALA A 205 4.76 -13.09 -44.33
N LEU A 206 5.05 -13.78 -43.22
CA LEU A 206 6.31 -13.59 -42.49
C LEU A 206 7.48 -13.66 -43.48
N PRO A 207 8.47 -12.76 -43.37
CA PRO A 207 9.49 -12.62 -44.42
C PRO A 207 10.48 -13.78 -44.29
N THR A 208 10.61 -14.61 -45.33
CA THR A 208 11.47 -15.81 -45.32
C THR A 208 12.84 -15.60 -45.98
N ASP A 209 13.00 -14.51 -46.74
CA ASP A 209 14.12 -14.33 -47.67
C ASP A 209 15.24 -13.46 -47.07
N GLY A 210 16.04 -14.03 -46.16
CA GLY A 210 17.32 -13.44 -45.72
C GLY A 210 17.29 -12.04 -45.05
N GLN A 211 16.13 -11.39 -44.98
CA GLN A 211 15.88 -10.06 -44.43
C GLN A 211 15.77 -10.12 -42.91
N ARG A 212 16.26 -9.08 -42.22
CA ARG A 212 16.05 -8.90 -40.78
C ARG A 212 14.68 -8.28 -40.50
N VAL A 213 13.95 -8.82 -39.53
CA VAL A 213 12.55 -8.47 -39.23
C VAL A 213 12.38 -8.29 -37.73
N LEU A 214 11.82 -7.16 -37.32
CA LEU A 214 11.39 -6.94 -35.94
C LEU A 214 9.87 -6.97 -35.87
N ILE A 215 9.32 -7.95 -35.15
CA ILE A 215 7.89 -8.04 -34.86
C ILE A 215 7.62 -7.27 -33.57
N ILE A 216 6.77 -6.25 -33.66
CA ILE A 216 6.37 -5.36 -32.56
C ILE A 216 4.94 -5.72 -32.19
N LEU A 217 4.76 -6.41 -31.07
CA LEU A 217 3.44 -6.72 -30.51
C LEU A 217 3.05 -5.61 -29.54
N ASP A 218 2.09 -4.76 -29.90
CA ASP A 218 1.61 -3.66 -29.06
C ASP A 218 0.31 -4.02 -28.34
N GLY A 219 0.27 -3.76 -27.03
CA GLY A 219 -0.92 -3.93 -26.19
C GLY A 219 -1.30 -5.38 -25.87
N LEU A 220 -0.35 -6.26 -25.54
CA LEU A 220 -0.69 -7.67 -25.25
C LEU A 220 -1.65 -7.83 -24.06
N ASP A 221 -1.59 -6.93 -23.07
CA ASP A 221 -2.51 -6.89 -21.92
C ASP A 221 -3.95 -6.50 -22.28
N GLU A 222 -4.17 -6.23 -23.57
CA GLU A 222 -5.49 -6.00 -24.12
C GLU A 222 -6.17 -7.28 -24.61
N VAL A 223 -5.44 -8.39 -24.66
CA VAL A 223 -5.97 -9.70 -25.01
C VAL A 223 -6.28 -10.47 -23.73
N HIS A 224 -7.39 -11.20 -23.70
CA HIS A 224 -7.72 -12.05 -22.58
C HIS A 224 -6.91 -13.35 -22.64
N LEU A 225 -5.82 -13.40 -21.86
CA LEU A 225 -4.94 -14.55 -21.76
C LEU A 225 -4.92 -15.05 -20.32
N ASP A 226 -5.23 -16.33 -20.13
CA ASP A 226 -4.93 -17.01 -18.88
C ASP A 226 -3.43 -17.38 -18.82
N ALA A 227 -2.95 -17.79 -17.65
CA ALA A 227 -1.54 -18.09 -17.42
C ALA A 227 -1.01 -19.18 -18.38
N GLN A 228 -1.85 -20.16 -18.75
CA GLN A 228 -1.48 -21.23 -19.66
C GLN A 228 -1.31 -20.70 -21.09
N LYS A 229 -2.31 -20.00 -21.63
CA LYS A 229 -2.25 -19.39 -22.97
C LYS A 229 -1.13 -18.37 -23.10
N LEU A 230 -0.84 -17.64 -22.03
CA LEU A 230 0.28 -16.70 -21.99
C LEU A 230 1.62 -17.44 -22.08
N GLY A 231 1.77 -18.53 -21.32
CA GLY A 231 2.95 -19.40 -21.40
C GLY A 231 3.15 -20.00 -22.80
N ASP A 232 2.08 -20.56 -23.37
CA ASP A 232 2.09 -21.15 -24.71
C ASP A 232 2.45 -20.11 -25.78
N LEU A 233 1.91 -18.89 -25.68
CA LEU A 233 2.26 -17.79 -26.56
C LEU A 233 3.76 -17.46 -26.47
N PHE A 234 4.29 -17.24 -25.27
CA PHE A 234 5.69 -16.86 -25.12
C PHE A 234 6.66 -17.95 -25.55
N GLN A 235 6.32 -19.23 -25.34
CA GLN A 235 7.08 -20.34 -25.92
C GLN A 235 7.06 -20.27 -27.45
N HIS A 236 5.89 -20.04 -28.04
CA HIS A 236 5.76 -19.91 -29.49
C HIS A 236 6.53 -18.70 -30.06
N LEU A 237 6.55 -17.56 -29.35
CA LEU A 237 7.35 -16.39 -29.74
C LEU A 237 8.86 -16.68 -29.66
N ASP A 238 9.30 -17.40 -28.63
CA ASP A 238 10.71 -17.79 -28.47
C ASP A 238 11.15 -18.73 -29.60
N ASP A 239 10.32 -19.72 -29.95
CA ASP A 239 10.56 -20.66 -31.05
C ASP A 239 10.73 -19.97 -32.43
N HIS A 240 10.13 -18.78 -32.61
CA HIS A 240 10.22 -17.99 -33.84
C HIS A 240 11.34 -16.93 -33.79
N THR A 241 12.02 -16.77 -32.67
CA THR A 241 13.08 -15.77 -32.51
C THR A 241 14.41 -16.30 -33.01
N THR A 242 15.02 -15.60 -33.97
CA THR A 242 16.29 -15.96 -34.63
C THR A 242 17.11 -14.70 -34.89
N ASP A 243 18.40 -14.81 -35.25
CA ASP A 243 19.27 -13.66 -35.61
C ASP A 243 18.72 -12.72 -36.70
N ARG A 244 17.69 -13.16 -37.43
CA ARG A 244 16.99 -12.36 -38.42
C ARG A 244 15.52 -12.10 -38.09
N CYS A 245 14.97 -12.70 -37.04
CA CYS A 245 13.62 -12.43 -36.56
C CYS A 245 13.67 -12.14 -35.06
N ARG A 246 13.47 -10.89 -34.66
CA ARG A 246 13.37 -10.48 -33.25
C ARG A 246 11.94 -10.13 -32.95
N ILE A 247 11.52 -10.33 -31.70
CA ILE A 247 10.16 -10.05 -31.26
C ILE A 247 10.21 -9.19 -30.00
N VAL A 248 9.51 -8.07 -30.01
CA VAL A 248 9.34 -7.18 -28.86
C VAL A 248 7.86 -7.06 -28.52
N VAL A 249 7.54 -7.23 -27.24
CA VAL A 249 6.17 -7.21 -26.72
C VAL A 249 6.00 -6.01 -25.79
N PHE A 250 5.04 -5.14 -26.07
CA PHE A 250 4.64 -4.05 -25.20
C PHE A 250 3.41 -4.46 -24.40
N SER A 251 3.52 -4.46 -23.08
CA SER A 251 2.44 -4.93 -22.20
C SER A 251 2.53 -4.35 -20.78
N ARG A 252 1.47 -4.48 -19.98
CA ARG A 252 1.49 -4.13 -18.55
C ARG A 252 2.17 -5.21 -17.69
N PRO A 253 2.85 -4.85 -16.59
CA PRO A 253 3.48 -5.81 -15.69
C PRO A 253 2.50 -6.85 -15.13
N ALA A 254 1.25 -6.45 -14.86
CA ALA A 254 0.22 -7.30 -14.26
C ALA A 254 -0.08 -8.58 -15.07
N LEU A 255 -0.27 -8.47 -16.40
CA LEU A 255 -0.51 -9.64 -17.25
C LEU A 255 0.66 -10.62 -17.21
N LEU A 256 1.88 -10.10 -17.03
CA LEU A 256 3.12 -10.87 -17.16
C LEU A 256 3.58 -11.49 -15.83
N GLN A 257 2.79 -11.35 -14.77
CA GLN A 257 3.05 -12.00 -13.48
C GLN A 257 2.95 -13.52 -13.65
N GLY A 258 3.97 -14.26 -13.19
CA GLY A 258 4.03 -15.71 -13.35
C GLY A 258 4.63 -16.21 -14.67
N LEU A 259 5.02 -15.32 -15.59
CA LEU A 259 5.76 -15.71 -16.79
C LEU A 259 7.19 -16.15 -16.40
N ASN A 260 7.40 -17.47 -16.37
CA ASN A 260 8.69 -18.11 -16.07
C ASN A 260 9.50 -18.30 -17.36
N GLY A 261 10.70 -17.73 -17.44
CA GLY A 261 11.60 -17.88 -18.60
C GLY A 261 12.63 -16.75 -18.77
N THR A 262 13.62 -16.95 -19.64
CA THR A 262 14.69 -15.99 -20.00
C THR A 262 14.23 -14.96 -21.03
N VAL A 263 13.21 -14.17 -20.69
CA VAL A 263 12.75 -13.04 -21.52
C VAL A 263 13.47 -11.76 -21.10
N ARG A 264 13.93 -10.95 -22.05
CA ARG A 264 14.58 -9.68 -21.73
C ARG A 264 13.54 -8.62 -21.40
N ARG A 265 13.64 -7.97 -20.24
CA ARG A 265 12.62 -7.01 -19.76
C ARG A 265 13.18 -5.59 -19.72
N PHE A 266 12.45 -4.66 -20.33
CA PHE A 266 12.71 -3.23 -20.29
C PHE A 266 11.55 -2.55 -19.58
N ARG A 267 11.78 -1.94 -18.42
CA ARG A 267 10.72 -1.24 -17.67
C ARG A 267 10.79 0.26 -17.91
N ILE A 268 9.79 0.82 -18.56
CA ILE A 268 9.65 2.28 -18.70
C ILE A 268 9.33 2.88 -17.33
N GLN A 269 10.03 3.96 -16.99
CA GLN A 269 9.81 4.73 -15.77
C GLN A 269 8.81 5.88 -16.02
N SER A 270 8.23 6.38 -14.94
CA SER A 270 7.44 7.61 -14.97
C SER A 270 8.32 8.81 -15.38
N PHE A 271 7.70 9.83 -15.96
CA PHE A 271 8.43 11.01 -16.45
C PHE A 271 9.18 11.70 -15.32
N SER A 272 10.45 12.01 -15.59
CA SER A 272 11.23 12.95 -14.79
C SER A 272 10.73 14.38 -14.95
N ASN A 273 11.12 15.27 -14.03
CA ASN A 273 10.79 16.70 -14.13
C ASN A 273 11.24 17.31 -15.46
N SER A 274 12.40 16.89 -15.99
CA SER A 274 12.88 17.36 -17.30
C SER A 274 11.98 16.89 -18.45
N GLN A 275 11.50 15.64 -18.42
CA GLN A 275 10.57 15.13 -19.44
C GLN A 275 9.20 15.81 -19.37
N ILE A 276 8.73 16.15 -18.17
CA ILE A 276 7.51 16.96 -17.98
C ILE A 276 7.70 18.34 -18.60
N ASP A 277 8.82 19.01 -18.30
CA ASP A 277 9.12 20.35 -18.84
C ASP A 277 9.22 20.31 -20.39
N GLN A 278 9.88 19.28 -20.95
CA GLN A 278 9.95 19.07 -22.41
C GLN A 278 8.56 18.85 -23.03
N TRP A 279 7.70 18.08 -22.36
CA TRP A 279 6.34 17.81 -22.85
C TRP A 279 5.47 19.07 -22.81
N ILE A 280 5.54 19.85 -21.73
CA ILE A 280 4.80 21.13 -21.59
C ILE A 280 5.27 22.14 -22.64
N GLU A 281 6.58 22.19 -22.91
CA GLU A 281 7.09 23.06 -23.97
C GLU A 281 6.54 22.62 -25.33
N ALA A 282 6.61 21.33 -25.67
CA ALA A 282 6.04 20.82 -26.91
C ALA A 282 4.53 21.11 -27.04
N TRP A 283 3.77 21.02 -25.94
CA TRP A 283 2.36 21.40 -25.89
C TRP A 283 2.13 22.87 -26.25
N ARG A 284 2.95 23.78 -25.71
CA ARG A 284 2.85 25.22 -25.97
C ARG A 284 3.31 25.60 -27.37
N THR A 285 4.43 25.05 -27.84
CA THR A 285 4.99 25.39 -29.16
C THR A 285 4.08 24.92 -30.30
N ASN A 286 3.31 23.85 -30.10
CA ASN A 286 2.34 23.37 -31.09
C ASN A 286 0.96 24.02 -30.95
N ALA A 287 0.76 24.98 -30.05
CA ALA A 287 -0.51 25.69 -29.92
C ALA A 287 -0.84 26.50 -31.18
N THR A 288 -2.12 26.54 -31.52
CA THR A 288 -2.66 27.41 -32.57
C THR A 288 -3.49 28.51 -31.92
N ASP A 289 -3.83 29.56 -32.67
CA ASP A 289 -4.68 30.67 -32.19
C ASP A 289 -6.09 30.23 -31.74
N ARG A 290 -6.47 28.97 -31.98
CA ARG A 290 -7.73 28.37 -31.55
C ARG A 290 -7.67 27.74 -30.16
N VAL A 291 -6.47 27.51 -29.62
CA VAL A 291 -6.29 26.98 -28.26
C VAL A 291 -6.50 28.10 -27.26
N ASP A 292 -7.32 27.86 -26.24
CA ASP A 292 -7.56 28.80 -25.15
C ASP A 292 -6.21 29.25 -24.52
N PRO A 293 -5.89 30.56 -24.52
CA PRO A 293 -4.65 31.08 -23.95
C PRO A 293 -4.43 30.67 -22.50
N GLU A 294 -5.50 30.49 -21.71
CA GLU A 294 -5.37 30.02 -20.33
C GLU A 294 -4.72 28.64 -20.24
N ARG A 295 -5.01 27.73 -21.18
CA ARG A 295 -4.42 26.38 -21.20
C ARG A 295 -2.91 26.39 -21.46
N LEU A 296 -2.40 27.47 -22.05
CA LEU A 296 -0.97 27.62 -22.34
C LEU A 296 -0.20 28.15 -21.13
N THR A 297 -0.89 28.67 -20.11
CA THR A 297 -0.28 29.12 -18.85
C THR A 297 0.23 27.97 -17.97
N ILE A 298 -0.14 26.73 -18.29
CA ILE A 298 0.28 25.54 -17.53
C ILE A 298 1.80 25.46 -17.41
N THR A 299 2.31 25.39 -16.18
CA THR A 299 3.74 25.16 -15.89
C THR A 299 3.87 24.00 -14.92
N ARG A 300 5.03 23.35 -14.88
CA ARG A 300 5.31 22.34 -13.86
C ARG A 300 5.15 22.89 -12.44
N ALA A 301 5.65 24.10 -12.18
CA ALA A 301 5.48 24.77 -10.88
C ALA A 301 4.00 24.97 -10.51
N ALA A 302 3.14 25.32 -11.46
CA ALA A 302 1.71 25.45 -11.20
C ALA A 302 1.01 24.08 -11.00
N ILE A 303 1.44 23.02 -11.70
CA ILE A 303 0.97 21.65 -11.46
C ILE A 303 1.35 21.19 -10.04
N GLU A 304 2.58 21.45 -9.63
CA GLU A 304 3.11 21.15 -8.29
C GLU A 304 2.35 21.92 -7.20
N ALA A 305 2.13 23.22 -7.40
CA ALA A 305 1.37 24.06 -6.47
C ALA A 305 -0.07 23.56 -6.25
N ARG A 306 -0.65 22.89 -7.25
CA ARG A 306 -1.98 22.28 -7.12
C ARG A 306 -1.95 20.88 -6.53
N GLY A 307 -0.79 20.27 -6.27
CA GLY A 307 -0.66 18.90 -5.75
C GLY A 307 -0.74 17.78 -6.80
N MET A 308 -0.71 18.12 -8.10
CA MET A 308 -0.81 17.13 -9.20
C MET A 308 0.56 16.61 -9.68
N ALA A 309 1.64 16.86 -8.94
CA ALA A 309 3.01 16.57 -9.37
C ALA A 309 3.21 15.09 -9.73
N GLU A 310 2.77 14.16 -8.87
CA GLU A 310 2.91 12.73 -9.12
C GLU A 310 2.03 12.24 -10.27
N LEU A 311 0.82 12.79 -10.44
CA LEU A 311 -0.05 12.46 -11.58
C LEU A 311 0.58 12.87 -12.91
N ALA A 312 1.19 14.05 -12.96
CA ALA A 312 1.86 14.59 -14.14
C ALA A 312 3.08 13.76 -14.59
N ARG A 313 3.59 12.86 -13.75
CA ARG A 313 4.63 11.90 -14.16
C ARG A 313 4.09 10.81 -15.08
N THR A 314 2.77 10.66 -15.18
CA THR A 314 2.12 9.78 -16.16
C THR A 314 1.70 10.60 -17.38
N PRO A 315 2.30 10.39 -18.58
CA PRO A 315 2.07 11.21 -19.78
C PRO A 315 0.60 11.42 -20.17
N ILE A 316 -0.24 10.38 -20.09
CA ILE A 316 -1.67 10.53 -20.40
C ILE A 316 -2.39 11.46 -19.41
N LEU A 317 -2.02 11.39 -18.12
CA LEU A 317 -2.59 12.25 -17.09
C LEU A 317 -2.08 13.69 -17.23
N LEU A 318 -0.79 13.88 -17.59
CA LEU A 318 -0.24 15.18 -17.93
C LEU A 318 -1.00 15.83 -19.10
N PHE A 319 -1.31 15.05 -20.14
CA PHE A 319 -2.16 15.51 -21.24
C PHE A 319 -3.56 15.93 -20.76
N MET A 320 -4.21 15.10 -19.95
CA MET A 320 -5.55 15.40 -19.41
C MET A 320 -5.53 16.68 -18.56
N ILE A 321 -4.50 16.86 -17.72
CA ILE A 321 -4.27 18.07 -16.93
C ILE A 321 -4.10 19.28 -17.85
N ALA A 322 -3.26 19.18 -18.89
CA ALA A 322 -3.00 20.28 -19.83
C ALA A 322 -4.26 20.70 -20.62
N TRP A 323 -5.04 19.73 -21.11
CA TRP A 323 -6.24 20.03 -21.88
C TRP A 323 -7.37 20.61 -21.03
N THR A 324 -7.42 20.26 -19.75
CA THR A 324 -8.44 20.75 -18.80
C THR A 324 -7.95 21.92 -17.94
N TRP A 325 -6.75 22.45 -18.23
CA TRP A 325 -6.12 23.49 -17.44
C TRP A 325 -6.90 24.81 -17.50
N ARG A 326 -7.19 25.39 -16.32
CA ARG A 326 -7.80 26.72 -16.14
C ARG A 326 -7.17 27.43 -14.95
N VAL A 327 -7.09 28.75 -14.98
CA VAL A 327 -6.42 29.55 -13.93
C VAL A 327 -7.21 29.54 -12.62
N GLU A 328 -8.55 29.56 -12.69
CA GLU A 328 -9.46 29.68 -11.53
C GLU A 328 -9.90 28.34 -10.89
N ALA A 329 -9.44 27.20 -11.40
CA ALA A 329 -9.86 25.90 -10.87
C ALA A 329 -9.33 25.66 -9.44
N ALA A 330 -10.22 25.21 -8.54
CA ALA A 330 -9.95 24.99 -7.11
C ALA A 330 -8.81 23.99 -6.82
N GLU A 331 -8.21 24.11 -5.64
CA GLU A 331 -7.22 23.18 -5.09
C GLU A 331 -7.87 21.80 -4.82
N GLY A 332 -7.32 20.76 -5.44
CA GLY A 332 -7.84 19.39 -5.41
C GLY A 332 -7.38 18.61 -6.64
N SER A 333 -6.58 17.58 -6.43
CA SER A 333 -5.59 17.14 -7.43
C SER A 333 -5.32 15.64 -7.44
N ASP A 334 -6.35 14.84 -7.20
CA ASP A 334 -6.22 13.41 -7.41
C ASP A 334 -6.65 12.99 -8.83
N VAL A 335 -6.40 11.71 -9.11
CA VAL A 335 -6.66 11.11 -10.41
C VAL A 335 -8.14 11.22 -10.82
N VAL A 336 -9.07 11.15 -9.86
CA VAL A 336 -10.51 11.17 -10.11
C VAL A 336 -10.97 12.55 -10.62
N ASP A 337 -10.38 13.64 -10.12
CA ASP A 337 -10.67 15.01 -10.60
C ASP A 337 -10.15 15.25 -12.02
N VAL A 338 -9.00 14.67 -12.34
CA VAL A 338 -8.42 14.75 -13.69
C VAL A 338 -9.30 14.00 -14.69
N TYR A 339 -9.76 12.79 -14.34
CA TYR A 339 -10.70 12.03 -15.16
C TYR A 339 -12.05 12.73 -15.33
N GLY A 340 -12.64 13.26 -14.25
CA GLY A 340 -13.91 13.99 -14.31
C GLY A 340 -13.86 15.18 -15.25
N ARG A 341 -12.90 16.08 -15.04
CA ARG A 341 -12.72 17.26 -15.90
C ARG A 341 -12.44 16.88 -17.35
N TYR A 342 -11.65 15.84 -17.59
CA TYR A 342 -11.33 15.37 -18.93
C TYR A 342 -12.57 14.90 -19.68
N PHE A 343 -13.38 14.03 -19.07
CA PHE A 343 -14.57 13.49 -19.73
C PHE A 343 -15.68 14.53 -19.90
N GLU A 344 -15.83 15.46 -18.96
CA GLU A 344 -16.70 16.62 -19.12
C GLU A 344 -16.25 17.51 -20.29
N GLN A 345 -14.96 17.84 -20.36
CA GLN A 345 -14.41 18.63 -21.46
C GLN A 345 -14.59 17.90 -22.81
N LEU A 346 -14.28 16.60 -22.87
CA LEU A 346 -14.42 15.77 -24.06
C LEU A 346 -15.86 15.77 -24.59
N THR A 347 -16.84 15.60 -23.72
CA THR A 347 -18.27 15.55 -24.11
C THR A 347 -18.82 16.94 -24.44
N ARG A 348 -18.35 18.00 -23.78
CA ARG A 348 -18.67 19.40 -24.12
C ARG A 348 -18.13 19.79 -25.49
N SER A 349 -16.86 19.52 -25.79
CA SER A 349 -16.27 19.85 -27.10
C SER A 349 -17.00 19.17 -28.25
N LYS A 350 -17.48 17.93 -28.05
CA LYS A 350 -18.31 17.21 -29.02
C LYS A 350 -19.69 17.85 -29.25
N CYS A 351 -20.24 18.56 -28.25
CA CYS A 351 -21.53 19.24 -28.34
C CYS A 351 -21.48 20.67 -28.90
N VAL A 352 -20.32 21.35 -28.86
CA VAL A 352 -20.20 22.80 -29.10
C VAL A 352 -19.72 23.17 -30.51
N TYR A 353 -18.99 22.31 -31.22
CA TYR A 353 -18.34 22.63 -32.52
C TYR A 353 -19.25 23.41 -33.49
N GLU A 354 -18.84 24.64 -33.83
CA GLU A 354 -19.49 25.51 -34.83
C GLU A 354 -18.85 25.32 -36.22
N PRO A 355 -19.65 25.27 -37.30
CA PRO A 355 -19.22 24.78 -38.61
C PRO A 355 -18.31 25.75 -39.39
N ASP A 356 -17.43 25.16 -40.21
CA ASP A 356 -17.08 25.72 -41.52
C ASP A 356 -18.31 25.56 -42.45
N PRO A 357 -18.85 26.66 -43.04
CA PRO A 357 -20.06 26.61 -43.86
C PRO A 357 -19.96 25.73 -45.12
N VAL A 358 -18.76 25.29 -45.53
CA VAL A 358 -18.58 24.57 -46.81
C VAL A 358 -18.66 23.04 -46.66
N HIS A 359 -18.41 22.46 -45.47
CA HIS A 359 -18.20 20.99 -45.37
C HIS A 359 -18.93 20.21 -44.25
N ASP A 360 -19.63 20.83 -43.30
CA ASP A 360 -19.94 20.07 -42.06
C ASP A 360 -21.42 19.97 -41.64
N LYS A 361 -22.06 18.84 -42.01
CA LYS A 361 -23.42 18.48 -41.56
C LYS A 361 -23.42 17.59 -40.30
N GLY A 362 -22.26 17.09 -39.84
CA GLY A 362 -22.16 16.07 -38.78
C GLY A 362 -22.40 16.60 -37.37
N HIS A 363 -21.78 17.72 -36.99
CA HIS A 363 -21.82 18.22 -35.60
C HIS A 363 -23.19 18.77 -35.18
N LYS A 364 -23.97 19.36 -36.10
CA LYS A 364 -25.36 19.77 -35.86
C LYS A 364 -26.26 18.58 -35.50
N VAL A 365 -25.91 17.36 -35.92
CA VAL A 365 -26.64 16.14 -35.58
C VAL A 365 -26.26 15.66 -34.17
N VAL A 366 -24.98 15.73 -33.79
CA VAL A 366 -24.47 15.35 -32.45
C VAL A 366 -25.12 16.20 -31.35
N ARG A 367 -25.11 17.53 -31.47
CA ARG A 367 -25.70 18.42 -30.45
C ARG A 367 -27.21 18.20 -30.27
N ARG A 368 -27.95 18.06 -31.38
CA ARG A 368 -29.40 17.78 -31.35
C ARG A 368 -29.70 16.40 -30.76
N SER A 369 -28.89 15.40 -31.10
CA SER A 369 -28.97 14.06 -30.52
C SER A 369 -28.71 14.09 -29.01
N ALA A 370 -27.66 14.78 -28.55
CA ALA A 370 -27.35 14.92 -27.13
C ALA A 370 -28.47 15.61 -26.33
N MET A 371 -29.12 16.63 -26.91
CA MET A 371 -30.28 17.30 -26.30
C MET A 371 -31.50 16.37 -26.18
N GLU A 372 -31.81 15.60 -27.23
CA GLU A 372 -32.92 14.65 -27.19
C GLU A 372 -32.62 13.47 -26.26
N LEU A 373 -31.39 12.94 -26.28
CA LEU A 373 -30.91 11.93 -25.33
C LEU A 373 -31.06 12.42 -23.89
N ARG A 374 -30.61 13.65 -23.60
CA ARG A 374 -30.78 14.28 -22.29
C ARG A 374 -32.24 14.32 -21.87
N ARG A 375 -33.13 14.81 -22.74
CA ARG A 375 -34.56 14.90 -22.45
C ARG A 375 -35.15 13.54 -22.08
N ARG A 376 -34.75 12.48 -22.79
CA ARG A 376 -35.21 11.11 -22.57
C ARG A 376 -34.70 10.53 -21.26
N LEU A 377 -33.41 10.73 -20.95
CA LEU A 377 -32.83 10.31 -19.68
C LEU A 377 -33.44 11.05 -18.49
N ALA A 378 -33.74 12.35 -18.64
CA ALA A 378 -34.40 13.14 -17.59
C ALA A 378 -35.83 12.67 -17.32
N MET A 379 -36.62 12.34 -18.35
CA MET A 379 -37.96 11.75 -18.18
C MET A 379 -37.94 10.41 -17.43
N ARG A 380 -36.80 9.71 -17.41
CA ARG A 380 -36.59 8.46 -16.67
C ARG A 380 -35.93 8.66 -15.31
N GLY A 381 -35.65 9.90 -14.91
CA GLY A 381 -34.94 10.21 -13.66
C GLY A 381 -33.46 9.80 -13.64
N LEU A 382 -32.86 9.48 -14.79
CA LEU A 382 -31.47 9.00 -14.90
C LEU A 382 -30.43 10.15 -14.92
N VAL A 383 -30.88 11.34 -15.29
CA VAL A 383 -30.14 12.61 -15.19
C VAL A 383 -31.11 13.70 -14.74
N SER A 384 -30.60 14.79 -14.17
CA SER A 384 -31.46 15.91 -13.76
C SER A 384 -32.04 16.66 -14.98
N GLU A 385 -33.19 17.31 -14.80
CA GLU A 385 -33.85 18.06 -15.89
C GLU A 385 -33.02 19.26 -16.38
N ASP A 386 -32.21 19.83 -15.50
CA ASP A 386 -31.30 20.95 -15.73
C ASP A 386 -29.91 20.52 -16.24
N ALA A 387 -29.65 19.22 -16.42
CA ALA A 387 -28.36 18.71 -16.86
C ALA A 387 -27.93 19.31 -18.22
N GLU A 388 -26.61 19.43 -18.44
CA GLU A 388 -26.09 19.80 -19.76
C GLU A 388 -26.22 18.62 -20.74
N PRO A 389 -26.37 18.86 -22.06
CA PRO A 389 -26.34 17.79 -23.07
C PRO A 389 -25.06 16.93 -23.00
N ALA A 390 -23.94 17.50 -22.57
CA ALA A 390 -22.69 16.79 -22.36
C ALA A 390 -22.80 15.69 -21.28
N THR A 391 -23.54 15.95 -20.19
CA THR A 391 -23.81 14.97 -19.12
C THR A 391 -24.55 13.74 -19.65
N ALA A 392 -25.49 13.94 -20.57
CA ALA A 392 -26.21 12.83 -21.20
C ALA A 392 -25.31 11.96 -22.09
N LEU A 393 -24.38 12.58 -22.83
CA LEU A 393 -23.36 11.84 -23.57
C LEU A 393 -22.38 11.11 -22.65
N LEU A 394 -22.00 11.70 -21.52
CA LEU A 394 -21.14 11.06 -20.52
C LEU A 394 -21.81 9.85 -19.87
N TRP A 395 -23.10 9.97 -19.56
CA TRP A 395 -23.90 8.85 -19.08
C TRP A 395 -23.93 7.70 -20.08
N LEU A 396 -24.14 8.00 -21.35
CA LEU A 396 -24.15 6.99 -22.39
C LEU A 396 -22.77 6.34 -22.58
N LEU A 397 -21.68 7.12 -22.51
CA LEU A 397 -20.31 6.60 -22.49
C LEU A 397 -20.10 5.62 -21.33
N GLY A 398 -20.54 5.97 -20.12
CA GLY A 398 -20.53 5.09 -18.95
C GLY A 398 -21.32 3.81 -19.15
N ARG A 399 -22.51 3.92 -19.75
CA ARG A 399 -23.38 2.77 -20.03
C ARG A 399 -22.80 1.83 -21.09
N ILE A 400 -22.14 2.37 -22.11
CA ILE A 400 -21.46 1.61 -23.17
C ILE A 400 -20.18 0.96 -22.62
N ALA A 401 -19.42 1.67 -21.79
CA ALA A 401 -18.28 1.11 -21.05
C ALA A 401 -18.71 -0.08 -20.18
N TRP A 402 -19.87 0.05 -19.53
CA TRP A 402 -20.50 -1.02 -18.77
C TRP A 402 -20.91 -2.21 -19.65
N GLU A 403 -21.55 -2.00 -20.81
CA GLU A 403 -21.85 -3.11 -21.74
C GLU A 403 -20.61 -3.81 -22.28
N SER A 404 -19.58 -3.05 -22.65
CA SER A 404 -18.31 -3.60 -23.15
C SER A 404 -17.71 -4.53 -22.10
N ARG A 405 -17.76 -4.13 -20.83
CA ARG A 405 -17.29 -4.94 -19.71
C ARG A 405 -18.12 -6.22 -19.52
N ARG A 406 -19.44 -6.13 -19.56
CA ARG A 406 -20.34 -7.31 -19.45
C ARG A 406 -20.09 -8.35 -20.54
N LYS A 407 -19.68 -7.90 -21.73
CA LYS A 407 -19.43 -8.74 -22.92
C LYS A 407 -17.96 -9.14 -23.13
N ALA A 408 -17.06 -8.84 -22.20
CA ALA A 408 -15.60 -9.02 -22.37
C ALA A 408 -15.13 -10.45 -22.74
N HIS A 409 -16.01 -11.46 -22.67
CA HIS A 409 -15.77 -12.81 -23.19
C HIS A 409 -15.86 -12.94 -24.74
N VAL A 410 -16.23 -11.88 -25.48
CA VAL A 410 -16.48 -11.89 -26.94
C VAL A 410 -15.64 -10.86 -27.72
N GLY A 411 -14.59 -10.31 -27.10
CA GLY A 411 -13.73 -9.27 -27.71
C GLY A 411 -14.12 -7.85 -27.29
N LYS A 412 -13.15 -6.93 -27.30
CA LYS A 412 -13.25 -5.60 -26.67
C LYS A 412 -14.12 -4.59 -27.42
N ALA A 413 -14.34 -4.77 -28.72
CA ALA A 413 -15.03 -3.80 -29.56
C ALA A 413 -16.55 -4.02 -29.55
N LEU A 414 -17.31 -2.97 -29.21
CA LEU A 414 -18.77 -3.03 -29.32
C LEU A 414 -19.19 -2.60 -30.73
N LEU A 415 -19.73 -3.54 -31.51
CA LEU A 415 -20.28 -3.23 -32.83
C LEU A 415 -21.49 -2.29 -32.73
N GLU A 416 -21.78 -1.54 -33.79
CA GLU A 416 -22.91 -0.60 -33.90
C GLU A 416 -24.24 -1.22 -33.41
N ARG A 417 -24.53 -2.45 -33.84
CA ARG A 417 -25.72 -3.22 -33.38
C ARG A 417 -25.81 -3.37 -31.87
N HIS A 418 -24.69 -3.38 -31.14
CA HIS A 418 -24.70 -3.45 -29.68
C HIS A 418 -25.06 -2.11 -29.04
N VAL A 419 -24.63 -0.99 -29.64
CA VAL A 419 -25.02 0.36 -29.20
C VAL A 419 -26.52 0.56 -29.42
N GLU A 420 -27.05 0.08 -30.54
CA GLU A 420 -28.49 0.11 -30.81
C GLU A 420 -29.30 -0.66 -29.76
N VAL A 421 -28.83 -1.84 -29.35
CA VAL A 421 -29.47 -2.62 -28.28
C VAL A 421 -29.47 -1.86 -26.96
N VAL A 422 -28.37 -1.19 -26.60
CA VAL A 422 -28.29 -0.35 -25.38
C VAL A 422 -29.31 0.78 -25.45
N LEU A 423 -29.36 1.51 -26.56
CA LEU A 423 -30.28 2.62 -26.73
C LEU A 423 -31.75 2.16 -26.67
N ARG A 424 -32.08 1.00 -27.26
CA ARG A 424 -33.44 0.43 -27.18
C ARG A 424 -33.81 -0.02 -25.77
N GLN A 425 -32.89 -0.68 -25.06
CA GLN A 425 -33.14 -1.16 -23.70
C GLN A 425 -33.29 -0.02 -22.69
N GLU A 426 -32.44 0.99 -22.76
CA GLU A 426 -32.40 2.07 -21.76
C GLU A 426 -33.41 3.18 -22.03
N LEU A 427 -33.80 3.40 -23.29
CA LEU A 427 -34.73 4.48 -23.67
C LEU A 427 -36.13 3.98 -24.09
N GLU A 428 -36.32 2.66 -24.25
CA GLU A 428 -37.53 2.00 -24.78
C GLU A 428 -38.06 2.65 -26.06
N LEU A 429 -37.15 3.05 -26.96
CA LEU A 429 -37.53 3.66 -28.23
C LEU A 429 -37.76 2.57 -29.30
N GLU A 430 -38.91 2.64 -29.96
CA GLU A 430 -39.15 1.91 -31.21
C GLU A 430 -38.37 2.52 -32.37
N ALA A 431 -38.22 1.76 -33.47
CA ALA A 431 -37.57 2.26 -34.68
C ALA A 431 -38.37 3.43 -35.27
N GLY A 432 -37.75 4.61 -35.34
CA GLY A 432 -38.39 5.83 -35.84
C GLY A 432 -37.45 7.05 -35.79
N PRO A 433 -37.94 8.25 -36.16
CA PRO A 433 -37.10 9.43 -36.40
C PRO A 433 -36.26 9.87 -35.18
N ALA A 434 -36.79 9.69 -33.96
CA ALA A 434 -36.08 10.01 -32.73
C ALA A 434 -34.95 9.01 -32.43
N PHE A 435 -35.20 7.71 -32.64
CA PHE A 435 -34.17 6.67 -32.51
C PHE A 435 -33.06 6.88 -33.55
N GLU A 436 -33.41 7.15 -34.81
CA GLU A 436 -32.44 7.42 -35.87
C GLU A 436 -31.61 8.67 -35.59
N LEU A 437 -32.23 9.75 -35.08
CA LEU A 437 -31.53 10.97 -34.70
C LEU A 437 -30.55 10.71 -33.54
N ILE A 438 -31.01 10.01 -32.50
CA ILE A 438 -30.16 9.67 -31.35
C ILE A 438 -29.02 8.77 -31.80
N ASN A 439 -29.32 7.63 -32.44
CA ASN A 439 -28.35 6.65 -32.91
C ASN A 439 -27.31 7.33 -33.81
N ARG A 440 -27.73 8.04 -34.86
CA ARG A 440 -26.80 8.72 -35.77
C ARG A 440 -25.93 9.76 -35.07
N GLY A 441 -26.48 10.54 -34.14
CA GLY A 441 -25.70 11.54 -33.41
C GLY A 441 -24.76 10.93 -32.37
N VAL A 442 -25.12 9.81 -31.76
CA VAL A 442 -24.25 9.02 -30.88
C VAL A 442 -23.14 8.37 -31.70
N MET A 443 -23.47 7.83 -32.87
CA MET A 443 -22.51 7.21 -33.80
C MET A 443 -21.47 8.23 -34.31
N LEU A 444 -21.87 9.49 -34.50
CA LEU A 444 -20.96 10.58 -34.86
C LEU A 444 -20.18 11.13 -33.64
N GLY A 445 -20.77 11.03 -32.44
CA GLY A 445 -20.20 11.54 -31.20
C GLY A 445 -19.17 10.61 -30.58
N LEU A 446 -19.37 9.29 -30.61
CA LEU A 446 -18.37 8.29 -30.23
C LEU A 446 -17.45 8.10 -31.45
N GLN A 447 -16.13 8.08 -31.27
CA GLN A 447 -15.23 7.87 -32.41
C GLN A 447 -15.22 6.36 -32.73
N PHE A 448 -15.69 5.96 -33.91
CA PHE A 448 -15.67 4.57 -34.38
C PHE A 448 -14.50 4.34 -35.32
N GLU A 449 -13.84 3.20 -35.21
CA GLU A 449 -12.89 2.70 -36.20
C GLU A 449 -13.58 1.67 -37.11
N PRO A 450 -13.41 1.74 -38.44
CA PRO A 450 -13.93 0.73 -39.36
C PRO A 450 -13.05 -0.53 -39.28
N LEU A 451 -13.55 -1.59 -38.64
CA LEU A 451 -12.84 -2.86 -38.50
C LEU A 451 -13.27 -3.89 -39.57
N THR A 452 -14.49 -3.76 -40.11
CA THR A 452 -15.11 -4.57 -41.19
C THR A 452 -16.23 -3.75 -41.86
N ASP A 453 -17.14 -4.35 -42.65
CA ASP A 453 -18.39 -3.69 -43.10
C ASP A 453 -19.24 -3.13 -41.93
N ASP A 454 -18.96 -3.53 -40.67
CA ASP A 454 -19.57 -3.02 -39.43
C ASP A 454 -18.66 -2.03 -38.67
N LEU A 455 -19.22 -0.93 -38.15
CA LEU A 455 -18.56 0.05 -37.27
C LEU A 455 -18.42 -0.47 -35.83
N ALA A 456 -17.27 -0.27 -35.17
CA ALA A 456 -17.07 -0.66 -33.77
C ALA A 456 -16.67 0.50 -32.83
N VAL A 457 -17.24 0.53 -31.62
CA VAL A 457 -16.88 1.44 -30.52
C VAL A 457 -15.72 0.85 -29.74
N GLU A 458 -14.65 1.63 -29.63
CA GLU A 458 -13.60 1.39 -28.64
C GLU A 458 -13.82 2.31 -27.44
N THR A 459 -13.93 1.75 -26.24
CA THR A 459 -14.17 2.52 -25.00
C THR A 459 -12.89 3.14 -24.42
N GLY A 460 -11.85 3.30 -25.22
CA GLY A 460 -10.49 3.61 -24.74
C GLY A 460 -9.90 2.46 -23.91
N ASP A 461 -8.83 2.76 -23.17
CA ASP A 461 -8.11 1.80 -22.32
C ASP A 461 -8.93 1.33 -21.09
N ARG A 462 -8.47 0.26 -20.41
CA ARG A 462 -9.09 -0.34 -19.22
C ARG A 462 -9.39 0.69 -18.14
N THR A 463 -8.45 1.58 -17.78
CA THR A 463 -8.68 2.57 -16.71
C THR A 463 -9.74 3.61 -17.09
N PHE A 464 -9.80 4.03 -18.36
CA PHE A 464 -10.83 4.95 -18.87
C PHE A 464 -12.22 4.31 -18.76
N ARG A 465 -12.32 3.07 -19.21
CA ARG A 465 -13.54 2.26 -19.08
C ARG A 465 -13.91 2.08 -17.61
N ASP A 466 -12.95 1.82 -16.73
CA ASP A 466 -13.22 1.53 -15.33
C ASP A 466 -13.70 2.77 -14.56
N TYR A 467 -13.17 3.97 -14.88
CA TYR A 467 -13.72 5.25 -14.43
C TYR A 467 -15.14 5.49 -14.96
N LEU A 468 -15.37 5.28 -16.26
CA LEU A 468 -16.70 5.47 -16.88
C LEU A 468 -17.76 4.52 -16.30
N VAL A 469 -17.36 3.28 -16.00
CA VAL A 469 -18.19 2.30 -15.26
C VAL A 469 -18.49 2.80 -13.85
N ALA A 470 -17.48 3.27 -13.12
CA ALA A 470 -17.67 3.84 -11.78
C ALA A 470 -18.61 5.05 -11.78
N TRP A 471 -18.46 5.95 -12.76
CA TRP A 471 -19.30 7.13 -12.94
C TRP A 471 -20.76 6.74 -13.22
N TYR A 472 -20.97 5.78 -14.12
CA TYR A 472 -22.30 5.22 -14.40
C TYR A 472 -22.96 4.64 -13.15
N TRP A 473 -22.21 3.85 -12.38
CA TRP A 473 -22.68 3.23 -11.16
C TRP A 473 -22.98 4.23 -10.04
N ARG A 474 -22.18 5.29 -9.92
CA ARG A 474 -22.47 6.39 -8.99
C ARG A 474 -23.84 6.99 -9.28
N ALA A 475 -24.15 7.31 -10.54
CA ALA A 475 -25.46 7.87 -10.89
C ALA A 475 -26.59 6.87 -10.57
N ARG A 476 -26.42 5.61 -10.95
CA ARG A 476 -27.45 4.57 -10.78
C ARG A 476 -27.73 4.19 -9.32
N LEU A 477 -26.71 4.17 -8.45
CA LEU A 477 -26.86 3.88 -7.02
C LEU A 477 -27.56 5.01 -6.25
N THR A 478 -27.84 6.13 -6.90
CA THR A 478 -28.48 7.29 -6.27
C THR A 478 -29.92 7.53 -6.75
N THR A 479 -30.41 6.71 -7.69
CA THR A 479 -31.76 6.80 -8.28
C THR A 479 -32.67 5.70 -7.75
N GLU A 480 -33.92 6.04 -7.39
CA GLU A 480 -34.97 5.11 -6.96
C GLU A 480 -36.02 4.92 -8.10
N PRO A 481 -36.58 3.71 -8.33
CA PRO A 481 -36.29 2.43 -7.67
C PRO A 481 -35.08 1.71 -8.30
N PHE A 482 -34.26 1.09 -7.46
CA PHE A 482 -33.04 0.38 -7.86
C PHE A 482 -33.34 -1.09 -8.28
N GLU A 483 -32.90 -1.51 -9.47
CA GLU A 483 -33.01 -2.91 -9.93
C GLU A 483 -31.74 -3.73 -9.61
N GLU A 484 -31.87 -4.67 -8.68
CA GLU A 484 -30.84 -5.56 -8.12
C GLU A 484 -30.02 -6.35 -9.16
N ALA A 485 -30.66 -6.77 -10.27
CA ALA A 485 -30.04 -7.54 -11.34
C ALA A 485 -28.86 -6.81 -12.04
N ALA A 486 -28.80 -5.48 -11.91
CA ALA A 486 -27.78 -4.67 -12.55
C ALA A 486 -26.41 -4.78 -11.84
N LEU A 487 -26.39 -4.83 -10.50
CA LEU A 487 -25.16 -4.86 -9.70
C LEU A 487 -24.44 -6.21 -9.85
N LEU A 488 -25.21 -7.28 -10.07
CA LEU A 488 -24.76 -8.66 -10.29
C LEU A 488 -23.82 -8.82 -11.49
N GLY A 489 -23.95 -7.99 -12.52
CA GLY A 489 -23.05 -8.02 -13.65
C GLY A 489 -21.70 -7.34 -13.38
N ALA A 490 -21.66 -6.40 -12.43
CA ALA A 490 -20.66 -5.33 -12.40
C ALA A 490 -19.24 -5.79 -12.07
N ARG A 491 -19.10 -6.96 -11.42
CA ARG A 491 -17.80 -7.58 -11.10
C ARG A 491 -16.85 -6.56 -10.44
N LEU A 492 -17.41 -5.69 -9.57
CA LEU A 492 -16.71 -4.53 -9.02
C LEU A 492 -15.52 -4.91 -8.13
N LEU A 493 -15.54 -6.11 -7.57
CA LEU A 493 -14.50 -6.64 -6.67
C LEU A 493 -13.60 -7.72 -7.31
N GLU A 494 -13.66 -7.93 -8.63
CA GLU A 494 -12.72 -8.84 -9.30
C GLU A 494 -11.29 -8.31 -9.24
N GLU A 495 -10.31 -9.21 -9.19
CA GLU A 495 -8.89 -8.87 -9.24
C GLU A 495 -8.58 -7.99 -10.48
N ASP A 496 -7.75 -6.97 -10.28
CA ASP A 496 -7.41 -5.91 -11.24
C ASP A 496 -8.54 -4.90 -11.60
N ASN A 497 -9.62 -4.77 -10.82
CA ASN A 497 -10.69 -3.79 -11.10
C ASN A 497 -10.59 -2.49 -10.27
N GLU A 498 -10.24 -1.38 -10.92
CA GLU A 498 -10.19 -0.04 -10.30
C GLU A 498 -11.56 0.66 -10.23
N SER A 499 -12.62 0.12 -10.86
CA SER A 499 -13.95 0.75 -10.86
C SER A 499 -14.53 0.95 -9.47
N PHE A 500 -14.22 0.05 -8.53
CA PHE A 500 -14.69 0.17 -7.15
C PHE A 500 -14.05 1.36 -6.44
N ASP A 501 -12.74 1.53 -6.59
CA ASP A 501 -12.00 2.61 -5.94
C ASP A 501 -12.42 3.98 -6.49
N PHE A 502 -12.62 4.07 -7.81
CA PHE A 502 -13.21 5.24 -8.45
C PHE A 502 -14.63 5.51 -7.94
N LEU A 503 -15.45 4.48 -7.75
CA LEU A 503 -16.83 4.64 -7.26
C LEU A 503 -16.85 5.20 -5.84
N VAL A 504 -16.03 4.66 -4.93
CA VAL A 504 -15.88 5.16 -3.55
C VAL A 504 -15.43 6.62 -3.55
N ALA A 505 -14.38 6.95 -4.31
CA ALA A 505 -13.86 8.31 -4.39
C ALA A 505 -14.91 9.30 -4.94
N LEU A 506 -15.60 8.93 -6.02
CA LEU A 506 -16.68 9.73 -6.60
C LEU A 506 -17.86 9.90 -5.63
N ALA A 507 -18.21 8.86 -4.86
CA ALA A 507 -19.31 8.88 -3.88
C ALA A 507 -19.03 9.82 -2.70
N ARG A 508 -17.82 9.77 -2.13
CA ARG A 508 -17.38 10.66 -1.03
C ARG A 508 -17.44 12.14 -1.46
N ARG A 509 -17.04 12.44 -2.69
CA ARG A 509 -17.02 13.81 -3.24
C ARG A 509 -18.37 14.37 -3.61
N GLY A 510 -19.26 13.51 -4.12
CA GLY A 510 -20.58 13.91 -4.56
C GLY A 510 -21.58 14.19 -3.44
N GLY A 511 -21.19 14.05 -2.16
CA GLY A 511 -22.12 14.10 -1.02
C GLY A 511 -23.16 12.97 -1.04
N GLN A 512 -22.96 11.96 -1.89
CA GLN A 512 -23.88 10.85 -2.14
C GLN A 512 -23.55 9.61 -1.29
N ALA A 513 -22.49 9.70 -0.47
CA ALA A 513 -22.03 8.63 0.42
C ALA A 513 -23.17 8.03 1.25
N ALA A 514 -24.01 8.87 1.88
CA ALA A 514 -25.12 8.41 2.71
C ALA A 514 -26.22 7.69 1.91
N SER A 515 -26.52 8.16 0.69
CA SER A 515 -27.51 7.50 -0.19
C SER A 515 -27.00 6.14 -0.66
N ILE A 516 -25.74 6.07 -1.07
CA ILE A 516 -25.08 4.83 -1.51
C ILE A 516 -24.92 3.84 -0.34
N ALA A 517 -24.61 4.34 0.86
CA ALA A 517 -24.53 3.55 2.09
C ALA A 517 -25.91 2.99 2.50
N ARG A 518 -26.98 3.77 2.33
CA ARG A 518 -28.37 3.32 2.56
C ARG A 518 -28.78 2.21 1.60
N VAL A 519 -28.50 2.35 0.30
CA VAL A 519 -28.77 1.29 -0.69
C VAL A 519 -28.00 0.01 -0.33
N ALA A 520 -26.75 0.15 0.11
CA ALA A 520 -25.96 -0.98 0.61
C ALA A 520 -26.59 -1.61 1.89
N GLU A 521 -27.19 -0.82 2.77
CA GLU A 521 -27.90 -1.31 3.96
C GLU A 521 -29.20 -2.06 3.61
N ASP A 522 -29.96 -1.57 2.64
CA ASP A 522 -31.19 -2.21 2.18
C ASP A 522 -30.91 -3.57 1.53
N CYS A 523 -29.78 -3.72 0.82
CA CYS A 523 -29.30 -5.01 0.31
C CYS A 523 -29.02 -6.05 1.42
N PHE A 524 -28.81 -5.61 2.67
CA PHE A 524 -28.63 -6.50 3.83
C PHE A 524 -29.92 -6.79 4.59
N ARG A 525 -30.88 -5.84 4.61
CA ARG A 525 -32.11 -5.95 5.40
C ARG A 525 -33.17 -6.86 4.78
N ASP A 526 -33.19 -6.99 3.45
CA ASP A 526 -34.26 -7.73 2.78
C ASP A 526 -33.85 -9.19 2.49
N GLU A 527 -34.24 -10.12 3.37
CA GLU A 527 -34.11 -11.57 3.13
C GLU A 527 -35.07 -12.11 2.06
N ARG A 528 -36.08 -11.32 1.62
CA ARG A 528 -37.16 -11.79 0.71
C ARG A 528 -36.89 -11.57 -0.78
N LEU A 529 -35.74 -11.03 -1.16
CA LEU A 529 -35.35 -10.75 -2.55
C LEU A 529 -35.16 -12.01 -3.44
N GLY A 530 -35.51 -13.20 -2.95
CA GLY A 530 -35.44 -14.46 -3.71
C GLY A 530 -36.62 -14.77 -4.64
N ASN A 531 -37.76 -14.08 -4.52
CA ASN A 531 -39.01 -14.57 -5.14
C ASN A 531 -39.53 -13.78 -6.35
N GLN A 532 -38.85 -12.72 -6.79
CA GLN A 532 -39.32 -11.89 -7.92
C GLN A 532 -38.51 -12.01 -9.22
N LEU A 533 -37.36 -12.71 -9.20
CA LEU A 533 -36.60 -12.95 -10.42
C LEU A 533 -37.10 -14.24 -11.08
N GLY A 534 -37.90 -14.06 -12.14
CA GLY A 534 -38.46 -15.15 -12.93
C GLY A 534 -37.40 -16.08 -13.55
N PRO A 535 -37.82 -17.26 -14.03
CA PRO A 535 -36.93 -18.36 -14.36
C PRO A 535 -36.32 -18.20 -15.76
N THR A 536 -35.34 -17.30 -15.92
CA THR A 536 -34.52 -17.26 -17.15
C THR A 536 -33.05 -16.94 -16.85
N SER A 537 -32.28 -18.03 -16.75
CA SER A 537 -30.90 -18.21 -17.26
C SER A 537 -29.76 -17.28 -16.78
N ILE A 538 -29.36 -17.38 -15.50
CA ILE A 538 -27.97 -17.16 -15.08
C ILE A 538 -27.59 -18.30 -14.10
N PRO A 539 -26.40 -18.95 -14.21
CA PRO A 539 -26.02 -20.06 -13.34
C PRO A 539 -25.93 -19.63 -11.87
N ARG A 540 -26.42 -20.49 -10.97
CA ARG A 540 -26.38 -20.32 -9.51
C ARG A 540 -24.96 -20.44 -8.93
N GLU A 541 -24.11 -19.44 -9.17
CA GLU A 541 -23.24 -18.96 -8.09
C GLU A 541 -24.08 -18.07 -7.18
N ASP A 542 -23.83 -18.06 -5.88
CA ASP A 542 -24.67 -17.36 -4.91
C ASP A 542 -24.52 -15.83 -5.08
N LEU A 543 -25.26 -15.28 -6.04
CA LEU A 543 -25.33 -13.88 -6.46
C LEU A 543 -25.55 -12.93 -5.25
N ARG A 544 -26.17 -13.45 -4.17
CA ARG A 544 -26.40 -12.75 -2.89
C ARG A 544 -25.10 -12.49 -2.14
N LEU A 545 -24.16 -13.42 -2.17
CA LEU A 545 -22.84 -13.29 -1.54
C LEU A 545 -22.05 -12.15 -2.18
N HIS A 546 -22.12 -12.02 -3.51
CA HIS A 546 -21.41 -10.95 -4.23
C HIS A 546 -22.00 -9.57 -3.93
N LEU A 547 -23.34 -9.45 -3.91
CA LEU A 547 -24.04 -8.21 -3.53
C LEU A 547 -23.71 -7.78 -2.11
N ARG A 548 -23.76 -8.71 -1.16
CA ARG A 548 -23.39 -8.47 0.24
C ARG A 548 -21.92 -8.04 0.37
N ARG A 549 -21.01 -8.65 -0.39
CA ARG A 549 -19.58 -8.27 -0.38
C ARG A 549 -19.33 -6.86 -0.91
N VAL A 550 -19.97 -6.48 -2.03
CA VAL A 550 -19.87 -5.11 -2.60
C VAL A 550 -20.49 -4.09 -1.64
N ALA A 551 -21.67 -4.37 -1.10
CA ALA A 551 -22.36 -3.49 -0.16
C ALA A 551 -21.56 -3.27 1.13
N LEU A 552 -20.96 -4.33 1.68
CA LEU A 552 -20.16 -4.28 2.90
C LEU A 552 -18.85 -3.51 2.69
N ALA A 553 -18.17 -3.76 1.57
CA ALA A 553 -16.97 -3.01 1.19
C ALA A 553 -17.27 -1.51 1.01
N LEU A 554 -18.38 -1.16 0.35
CA LEU A 554 -18.81 0.24 0.19
C LEU A 554 -19.09 0.91 1.54
N ARG A 555 -19.79 0.22 2.45
CA ARG A 555 -20.12 0.77 3.78
C ARG A 555 -18.90 0.99 4.66
N CYS A 556 -17.97 0.03 4.69
CA CYS A 556 -16.70 0.16 5.42
C CYS A 556 -15.89 1.36 4.92
N GLU A 557 -15.74 1.48 3.59
CA GLU A 557 -15.01 2.60 2.99
C GLU A 557 -15.73 3.94 3.23
N LEU A 558 -17.06 4.00 3.23
CA LEU A 558 -17.78 5.27 3.40
C LEU A 558 -17.87 5.75 4.86
N GLY A 559 -17.36 4.99 5.84
CA GLY A 559 -17.16 5.46 7.22
C GLY A 559 -18.43 5.49 8.11
N GLU A 560 -19.56 4.93 7.66
CA GLU A 560 -20.79 4.87 8.45
C GLU A 560 -20.73 3.69 9.44
N THR A 561 -20.30 4.00 10.66
CA THR A 561 -19.91 3.07 11.72
C THR A 561 -21.10 2.66 12.58
N ARG A 562 -21.56 1.42 12.39
CA ARG A 562 -22.11 0.48 13.41
C ARG A 562 -22.47 -0.83 12.71
N LEU A 563 -21.54 -1.79 12.72
CA LEU A 563 -21.79 -3.15 12.24
C LEU A 563 -22.16 -4.03 13.45
N GLN A 564 -23.46 -4.31 13.62
CA GLN A 564 -23.90 -5.51 14.36
C GLN A 564 -23.90 -6.66 13.34
N LEU A 565 -22.79 -7.41 13.28
CA LEU A 565 -22.69 -8.59 12.44
C LEU A 565 -22.93 -9.81 13.32
N ALA A 566 -24.12 -10.40 13.21
CA ALA A 566 -24.44 -11.67 13.85
C ALA A 566 -23.81 -12.89 13.13
N ASP A 567 -23.21 -12.69 11.95
CA ASP A 567 -22.70 -13.76 11.09
C ASP A 567 -21.18 -13.65 10.88
N ALA A 568 -20.46 -14.76 10.99
CA ALA A 568 -19.00 -14.83 10.91
C ALA A 568 -18.43 -14.72 9.47
N ASP A 569 -19.22 -15.12 8.47
CA ASP A 569 -18.78 -15.17 7.06
C ASP A 569 -18.57 -13.80 6.39
N PRO A 570 -19.38 -12.76 6.67
CA PRO A 570 -19.13 -11.37 6.26
C PRO A 570 -17.80 -10.79 6.79
N VAL A 571 -17.44 -11.08 8.05
CA VAL A 571 -16.18 -10.61 8.66
C VAL A 571 -14.98 -11.28 7.98
N ARG A 572 -15.05 -12.59 7.74
CA ARG A 572 -14.00 -13.31 6.99
C ARG A 572 -13.87 -12.81 5.55
N SER A 573 -14.99 -12.47 4.91
CA SER A 573 -14.98 -11.92 3.54
C SER A 573 -14.37 -10.52 3.49
N LEU A 574 -14.61 -9.68 4.50
CA LEU A 574 -13.97 -8.38 4.67
C LEU A 574 -12.46 -8.52 4.90
N VAL A 575 -12.05 -9.43 5.79
CA VAL A 575 -10.64 -9.69 6.06
C VAL A 575 -9.95 -10.23 4.81
N ALA A 576 -10.57 -11.17 4.08
CA ALA A 576 -10.05 -11.68 2.81
C ALA A 576 -9.90 -10.58 1.75
N LEU A 577 -10.81 -9.60 1.71
CA LEU A 577 -10.71 -8.44 0.82
C LEU A 577 -9.51 -7.55 1.18
N HIS A 578 -9.30 -7.26 2.47
CA HIS A 578 -8.16 -6.47 2.94
C HIS A 578 -6.83 -7.19 2.71
N ILE A 579 -6.81 -8.52 2.91
CA ILE A 579 -5.66 -9.38 2.58
C ILE A 579 -5.34 -9.31 1.09
N ALA A 580 -6.35 -9.42 0.22
CA ALA A 580 -6.16 -9.30 -1.23
C ALA A 580 -5.65 -7.91 -1.64
N ARG A 581 -5.99 -6.86 -0.88
CA ARG A 581 -5.56 -5.47 -1.10
C ARG A 581 -4.24 -5.10 -0.43
N GLY A 582 -3.70 -5.96 0.44
CA GLY A 582 -2.51 -5.65 1.24
C GLY A 582 -2.70 -4.51 2.25
N THR A 583 -3.94 -4.23 2.68
CA THR A 583 -4.26 -3.16 3.63
C THR A 583 -4.64 -3.73 5.02
N PRO A 584 -4.39 -2.98 6.12
CA PRO A 584 -4.83 -3.41 7.45
C PRO A 584 -6.37 -3.45 7.56
N ALA A 585 -6.93 -4.40 8.29
CA ALA A 585 -8.38 -4.51 8.43
C ALA A 585 -8.93 -3.43 9.40
N GLU A 586 -9.99 -2.72 9.00
CA GLU A 586 -10.72 -1.80 9.88
C GLU A 586 -12.00 -2.45 10.43
N LEU A 587 -11.93 -2.97 11.66
CA LEU A 587 -12.99 -3.74 12.32
C LEU A 587 -13.28 -3.15 13.71
N ARG A 588 -13.90 -1.97 13.76
CA ARG A 588 -14.23 -1.28 15.03
C ARG A 588 -15.57 -1.74 15.60
N MET A 589 -15.65 -1.88 16.93
CA MET A 589 -16.88 -2.21 17.67
C MET A 589 -17.65 -3.42 17.11
N VAL A 590 -16.93 -4.46 16.68
CA VAL A 590 -17.56 -5.69 16.24
C VAL A 590 -18.06 -6.43 17.48
N ARG A 591 -19.39 -6.53 17.61
CA ARG A 591 -20.04 -7.39 18.60
C ARG A 591 -20.44 -8.69 17.91
N ILE A 592 -19.86 -9.80 18.34
CA ILE A 592 -20.15 -11.12 17.80
C ILE A 592 -20.92 -11.87 18.88
N ASP A 593 -22.25 -11.78 18.81
CA ASP A 593 -23.09 -12.54 19.71
C ASP A 593 -23.05 -14.01 19.28
N GLY A 594 -22.30 -14.83 20.04
CA GLY A 594 -22.39 -16.29 20.06
C GLY A 594 -22.21 -17.00 18.72
N CYS A 595 -20.97 -17.14 18.24
CA CYS A 595 -20.53 -18.25 17.38
C CYS A 595 -19.05 -18.12 17.00
N GLY A 596 -18.15 -18.44 17.92
CA GLY A 596 -16.80 -18.96 17.63
C GLY A 596 -16.11 -18.39 16.38
N LEU A 597 -15.92 -17.06 16.34
CA LEU A 597 -15.26 -16.40 15.22
C LEU A 597 -13.84 -16.95 15.09
N ASP A 598 -13.59 -17.76 14.06
CA ASP A 598 -12.24 -18.25 13.80
C ASP A 598 -11.45 -17.24 12.97
N LEU A 599 -10.55 -16.54 13.66
CA LEU A 599 -9.52 -15.65 13.11
C LEU A 599 -8.14 -16.31 13.10
N SER A 600 -8.07 -17.63 13.33
CA SER A 600 -6.80 -18.33 13.44
C SER A 600 -6.01 -18.24 12.14
N ASN A 601 -4.70 -18.06 12.26
CA ASN A 601 -3.75 -17.94 11.15
C ASN A 601 -3.98 -16.74 10.21
N LEU A 602 -4.82 -15.77 10.59
CA LEU A 602 -5.04 -14.59 9.75
C LEU A 602 -3.94 -13.52 9.99
N PRO A 603 -3.45 -12.85 8.92
CA PRO A 603 -2.53 -11.73 9.02
C PRO A 603 -3.29 -10.44 9.37
N LEU A 604 -3.55 -10.23 10.66
CA LEU A 604 -4.27 -9.08 11.21
C LEU A 604 -3.32 -7.96 11.68
N SER A 605 -2.07 -7.96 11.23
CA SER A 605 -1.07 -6.97 11.63
C SER A 605 -1.56 -5.56 11.33
N ARG A 606 -1.39 -4.63 12.29
CA ARG A 606 -1.81 -3.23 12.20
C ARG A 606 -3.32 -2.99 12.02
N SER A 607 -4.13 -4.03 12.18
CA SER A 607 -5.59 -3.91 12.07
C SER A 607 -6.17 -3.10 13.22
N ASN A 608 -7.31 -2.46 12.99
CA ASN A 608 -8.02 -1.71 14.00
C ASN A 608 -9.20 -2.53 14.56
N LEU A 609 -9.06 -2.98 15.80
CA LEU A 609 -9.99 -3.82 16.57
C LEU A 609 -10.43 -3.13 17.87
N GLU A 610 -10.48 -1.79 17.86
CA GLU A 610 -10.85 -0.98 19.01
C GLU A 610 -12.28 -1.31 19.48
N ASN A 611 -12.43 -1.53 20.80
CA ASN A 611 -13.67 -1.92 21.46
C ASN A 611 -14.35 -3.17 20.86
N ALA A 612 -13.57 -4.05 20.21
CA ALA A 612 -14.09 -5.30 19.68
C ALA A 612 -14.38 -6.30 20.81
N ASP A 613 -15.47 -7.03 20.69
CA ASP A 613 -15.80 -8.14 21.57
C ASP A 613 -15.22 -9.45 21.00
N LEU A 614 -14.15 -9.96 21.60
CA LEU A 614 -13.37 -11.11 21.15
C LEU A 614 -13.30 -12.24 22.20
N HIS A 615 -14.11 -12.20 23.26
CA HIS A 615 -14.04 -13.17 24.38
C HIS A 615 -14.29 -14.63 23.97
N GLU A 616 -14.98 -14.89 22.85
CA GLU A 616 -15.21 -16.22 22.27
C GLU A 616 -14.52 -16.44 20.89
N ALA A 617 -13.66 -15.52 20.45
CA ALA A 617 -12.95 -15.69 19.19
C ALA A 617 -11.89 -16.81 19.28
N ARG A 618 -11.48 -17.37 18.13
CA ARG A 618 -10.29 -18.22 18.02
C ARG A 618 -9.21 -17.41 17.32
N LEU A 619 -8.19 -17.00 18.07
CA LEU A 619 -7.08 -16.16 17.59
C LEU A 619 -5.77 -16.95 17.42
N SER A 620 -5.85 -18.28 17.42
CA SER A 620 -4.66 -19.12 17.45
C SER A 620 -3.77 -18.88 16.23
N ARG A 621 -2.49 -18.58 16.46
CA ARG A 621 -1.49 -18.27 15.42
C ARG A 621 -1.83 -17.07 14.53
N ALA A 622 -2.77 -16.20 14.92
CA ALA A 622 -2.98 -14.93 14.23
C ALA A 622 -1.72 -14.05 14.35
N ASP A 623 -1.48 -13.21 13.35
CA ASP A 623 -0.49 -12.14 13.46
C ASP A 623 -1.22 -10.84 13.77
N LEU A 624 -1.12 -10.36 15.01
CA LEU A 624 -1.73 -9.13 15.50
C LEU A 624 -0.67 -8.05 15.78
N SER A 625 0.52 -8.18 15.19
CA SER A 625 1.61 -7.24 15.41
C SER A 625 1.18 -5.82 15.03
N GLY A 626 1.32 -4.85 15.95
CA GLY A 626 0.89 -3.46 15.75
C GLY A 626 -0.62 -3.21 15.71
N ALA A 627 -1.46 -4.22 16.01
CA ALA A 627 -2.91 -4.04 16.00
C ALA A 627 -3.40 -3.10 17.11
N ASN A 628 -4.49 -2.37 16.84
CA ASN A 628 -5.18 -1.54 17.83
C ASN A 628 -6.29 -2.35 18.51
N LEU A 629 -6.08 -2.78 19.75
CA LEU A 629 -7.00 -3.55 20.58
C LEU A 629 -7.45 -2.75 21.82
N CYS A 630 -7.33 -1.41 21.79
CA CYS A 630 -7.76 -0.56 22.90
C CYS A 630 -9.24 -0.80 23.25
N GLY A 631 -9.52 -1.02 24.54
CA GLY A 631 -10.86 -1.31 25.05
C GLY A 631 -11.49 -2.63 24.59
N ALA A 632 -10.76 -3.50 23.88
CA ALA A 632 -11.30 -4.79 23.43
C ALA A 632 -11.50 -5.77 24.59
N ASP A 633 -12.47 -6.68 24.44
CA ASP A 633 -12.67 -7.80 25.37
C ASP A 633 -12.02 -9.08 24.83
N LEU A 634 -10.96 -9.52 25.48
CA LEU A 634 -10.17 -10.72 25.20
C LEU A 634 -10.16 -11.66 26.43
N SER A 635 -11.12 -11.51 27.34
CA SER A 635 -11.17 -12.31 28.56
C SER A 635 -11.23 -13.81 28.26
N GLY A 636 -10.48 -14.61 29.03
CA GLY A 636 -10.41 -16.06 28.91
C GLY A 636 -9.79 -16.60 27.60
N GLN A 637 -9.26 -15.74 26.72
CA GLN A 637 -8.78 -16.14 25.41
C GLN A 637 -7.51 -17.00 25.43
N LEU A 638 -7.38 -17.90 24.45
CA LEU A 638 -6.19 -18.72 24.23
C LEU A 638 -5.25 -18.02 23.22
N LEU A 639 -4.39 -17.12 23.73
CA LEU A 639 -3.46 -16.28 22.97
C LEU A 639 -2.01 -16.80 22.98
N GLY A 640 -1.79 -18.04 23.42
CA GLY A 640 -0.46 -18.65 23.48
C GLY A 640 0.23 -18.69 22.12
N GLY A 641 1.44 -18.13 22.03
CA GLY A 641 2.25 -18.08 20.81
C GLY A 641 1.72 -17.17 19.69
N VAL A 642 0.72 -16.32 19.97
CA VAL A 642 0.26 -15.27 19.04
C VAL A 642 1.34 -14.17 18.95
N LYS A 643 1.51 -13.59 17.75
CA LYS A 643 2.40 -12.44 17.56
C LYS A 643 1.64 -11.16 17.90
N LEU A 644 2.07 -10.48 18.96
CA LEU A 644 1.43 -9.30 19.52
C LEU A 644 2.44 -8.17 19.75
N SER A 645 3.61 -8.23 19.10
CA SER A 645 4.63 -7.19 19.19
C SER A 645 4.05 -5.84 18.75
N ASP A 646 4.35 -4.79 19.50
CA ASP A 646 3.87 -3.42 19.28
C ASP A 646 2.33 -3.24 19.25
N ALA A 647 1.57 -4.25 19.68
CA ALA A 647 0.10 -4.15 19.75
C ALA A 647 -0.34 -3.23 20.90
N ARG A 648 -1.49 -2.55 20.72
CA ARG A 648 -2.04 -1.60 21.70
C ARG A 648 -3.26 -2.20 22.39
N PHE A 649 -3.17 -2.41 23.69
CA PHE A 649 -4.20 -2.98 24.58
C PHE A 649 -4.69 -2.00 25.63
N ARG A 650 -4.51 -0.69 25.43
CA ARG A 650 -4.84 0.29 26.46
C ARG A 650 -6.30 0.17 26.91
N GLY A 651 -6.52 -0.08 28.20
CA GLY A 651 -7.85 -0.31 28.79
C GLY A 651 -8.58 -1.58 28.32
N ALA A 652 -7.90 -2.52 27.66
CA ALA A 652 -8.50 -3.78 27.23
C ALA A 652 -8.75 -4.75 28.41
N ASN A 653 -9.71 -5.66 28.23
CA ASN A 653 -9.98 -6.73 29.19
C ASN A 653 -9.30 -8.03 28.75
N LEU A 654 -8.28 -8.47 29.47
CA LEU A 654 -7.56 -9.74 29.27
C LEU A 654 -7.63 -10.63 30.53
N GLU A 655 -8.67 -10.47 31.35
CA GLU A 655 -8.86 -11.28 32.56
C GLU A 655 -8.81 -12.78 32.24
N GLY A 656 -7.94 -13.51 32.93
CA GLY A 656 -7.76 -14.95 32.74
C GLY A 656 -7.24 -15.38 31.36
N ALA A 657 -6.79 -14.45 30.51
CA ALA A 657 -6.27 -14.80 29.18
C ALA A 657 -4.97 -15.62 29.29
N ASN A 658 -4.79 -16.58 28.38
CA ASN A 658 -3.57 -17.38 28.29
C ASN A 658 -2.63 -16.78 27.23
N LEU A 659 -1.62 -16.06 27.70
CA LEU A 659 -0.55 -15.41 26.92
C LEU A 659 0.81 -16.14 27.06
N ARG A 660 0.78 -17.43 27.41
CA ARG A 660 2.01 -18.21 27.66
C ARG A 660 2.92 -18.17 26.43
N SER A 661 4.18 -17.80 26.65
CA SER A 661 5.20 -17.68 25.60
C SER A 661 4.81 -16.77 24.43
N ALA A 662 3.90 -15.81 24.63
CA ALA A 662 3.54 -14.82 23.62
C ALA A 662 4.70 -13.84 23.34
N MET A 663 4.78 -13.35 22.10
CA MET A 663 5.70 -12.26 21.74
C MET A 663 4.99 -10.92 21.89
N LEU A 664 5.36 -10.16 22.92
CA LEU A 664 4.73 -8.93 23.40
C LEU A 664 5.75 -7.78 23.50
N VAL A 665 6.82 -7.84 22.72
CA VAL A 665 7.86 -6.81 22.71
C VAL A 665 7.24 -5.48 22.31
N GLY A 666 7.45 -4.44 23.12
CA GLY A 666 6.93 -3.09 22.87
C GLY A 666 5.40 -2.94 22.92
N ALA A 667 4.66 -3.94 23.41
CA ALA A 667 3.21 -3.85 23.53
C ALA A 667 2.78 -2.83 24.60
N ASP A 668 1.66 -2.14 24.38
CA ASP A 668 1.06 -1.17 25.30
C ASP A 668 -0.14 -1.78 26.03
N PHE A 669 0.03 -2.12 27.30
CA PHE A 669 -0.97 -2.62 28.24
C PHE A 669 -1.41 -1.57 29.26
N GLY A 670 -1.20 -0.28 29.00
CA GLY A 670 -1.57 0.78 29.92
C GLY A 670 -3.05 0.67 30.36
N ASP A 671 -3.31 0.76 31.66
CA ASP A 671 -4.67 0.67 32.22
C ASP A 671 -5.43 -0.65 31.92
N ALA A 672 -4.78 -1.70 31.39
CA ALA A 672 -5.42 -2.95 30.99
C ALA A 672 -5.71 -3.88 32.19
N ASN A 673 -6.72 -4.75 32.04
CA ASN A 673 -7.04 -5.79 33.03
C ASN A 673 -6.41 -7.13 32.63
N LEU A 674 -5.35 -7.56 33.31
CA LEU A 674 -4.68 -8.86 33.14
C LEU A 674 -4.80 -9.75 34.41
N GLN A 675 -5.83 -9.53 35.23
CA GLN A 675 -6.02 -10.28 36.46
C GLN A 675 -6.08 -11.79 36.18
N GLY A 676 -5.26 -12.56 36.89
CA GLY A 676 -5.17 -14.03 36.70
C GLY A 676 -4.67 -14.50 35.34
N ALA A 677 -4.12 -13.62 34.49
CA ALA A 677 -3.61 -14.00 33.17
C ALA A 677 -2.38 -14.90 33.25
N GLY A 678 -2.26 -15.84 32.30
CA GLY A 678 -1.13 -16.75 32.18
C GLY A 678 -0.06 -16.20 31.23
N LEU A 679 1.00 -15.60 31.76
CA LEU A 679 2.10 -14.94 31.02
C LEU A 679 3.44 -15.69 31.12
N ALA A 680 3.45 -16.94 31.59
CA ALA A 680 4.68 -17.69 31.82
C ALA A 680 5.53 -17.78 30.54
N GLY A 681 6.80 -17.40 30.65
CA GLY A 681 7.76 -17.35 29.54
C GLY A 681 7.43 -16.35 28.43
N ALA A 682 6.49 -15.43 28.61
CA ALA A 682 6.18 -14.40 27.62
C ALA A 682 7.33 -13.39 27.49
N ASN A 683 7.49 -12.83 26.29
CA ASN A 683 8.49 -11.78 26.03
C ASN A 683 7.81 -10.40 26.00
N LEU A 684 7.91 -9.69 27.11
CA LEU A 684 7.39 -8.34 27.41
C LEU A 684 8.51 -7.27 27.40
N ALA A 685 9.64 -7.53 26.73
CA ALA A 685 10.75 -6.58 26.71
C ALA A 685 10.28 -5.21 26.18
N GLY A 686 10.53 -4.16 26.96
CA GLY A 686 10.11 -2.78 26.64
C GLY A 686 8.59 -2.55 26.60
N ALA A 687 7.76 -3.47 27.07
CA ALA A 687 6.32 -3.27 27.14
C ALA A 687 5.92 -2.20 28.17
N ASP A 688 4.80 -1.52 27.94
CA ASP A 688 4.20 -0.59 28.89
C ASP A 688 3.04 -1.26 29.62
N LEU A 689 3.20 -1.52 30.91
CA LEU A 689 2.23 -2.10 31.84
C LEU A 689 1.77 -1.05 32.88
N SER A 690 1.92 0.24 32.58
CA SER A 690 1.58 1.31 33.52
C SER A 690 0.13 1.22 33.99
N ARG A 691 -0.08 1.19 35.31
CA ARG A 691 -1.40 1.04 35.95
C ARG A 691 -2.19 -0.22 35.54
N ALA A 692 -1.54 -1.22 34.94
CA ALA A 692 -2.19 -2.48 34.59
C ALA A 692 -2.53 -3.30 35.84
N LYS A 693 -3.62 -4.08 35.77
CA LYS A 693 -4.04 -4.99 36.84
C LYS A 693 -3.54 -6.40 36.54
N LEU A 694 -2.56 -6.90 37.30
CA LEU A 694 -1.92 -8.21 37.14
C LEU A 694 -2.04 -9.05 38.43
N ASP A 695 -2.98 -8.73 39.31
CA ASP A 695 -3.18 -9.48 40.56
C ASP A 695 -3.39 -10.98 40.26
N GLY A 696 -2.60 -11.83 40.91
CA GLY A 696 -2.61 -13.28 40.72
C GLY A 696 -2.15 -13.78 39.35
N ALA A 697 -1.55 -12.95 38.49
CA ALA A 697 -1.03 -13.37 37.19
C ALA A 697 0.20 -14.29 37.33
N ASP A 698 0.39 -15.19 36.36
CA ASP A 698 1.54 -16.09 36.27
C ASP A 698 2.56 -15.58 35.26
N LEU A 699 3.60 -14.91 35.72
CA LEU A 699 4.70 -14.30 34.97
C LEU A 699 6.02 -15.11 35.08
N ARG A 700 5.96 -16.39 35.48
CA ARG A 700 7.16 -17.21 35.69
C ARG A 700 8.05 -17.24 34.45
N GLY A 701 9.33 -16.92 34.61
CA GLY A 701 10.31 -16.89 33.52
C GLY A 701 10.01 -15.89 32.40
N ALA A 702 9.10 -14.92 32.62
CA ALA A 702 8.82 -13.89 31.62
C ALA A 702 10.01 -12.94 31.46
N SER A 703 10.21 -12.44 30.24
CA SER A 703 11.23 -11.43 29.94
C SER A 703 10.59 -10.04 29.92
N MET A 704 10.82 -9.25 30.95
CA MET A 704 10.32 -7.89 31.17
C MET A 704 11.47 -6.86 31.23
N ALA A 705 12.60 -7.14 30.58
CA ALA A 705 13.74 -6.23 30.54
C ALA A 705 13.31 -4.85 29.98
N SER A 706 13.68 -3.79 30.70
CA SER A 706 13.31 -2.40 30.39
C SER A 706 11.81 -2.13 30.26
N ALA A 707 10.94 -3.00 30.79
CA ALA A 707 9.49 -2.75 30.79
C ALA A 707 9.12 -1.60 31.74
N THR A 708 8.06 -0.87 31.40
CA THR A 708 7.45 0.13 32.28
C THR A 708 6.31 -0.53 33.04
N VAL A 709 6.42 -0.62 34.37
CA VAL A 709 5.49 -1.31 35.28
C VAL A 709 5.04 -0.34 36.40
N THR A 710 5.13 0.96 36.13
CA THR A 710 4.81 2.03 37.07
C THR A 710 3.35 1.94 37.55
N GLU A 711 3.13 2.04 38.86
CA GLU A 711 1.79 1.98 39.48
C GLU A 711 0.97 0.70 39.17
N ALA A 712 1.60 -0.36 38.64
CA ALA A 712 0.91 -1.60 38.33
C ALA A 712 0.54 -2.39 39.60
N GLN A 713 -0.51 -3.22 39.49
CA GLN A 713 -0.99 -4.08 40.58
C GLN A 713 -0.56 -5.53 40.33
N LEU A 714 0.41 -6.04 41.07
CA LEU A 714 0.97 -7.39 40.94
C LEU A 714 0.78 -8.21 42.22
N ASN A 715 -0.23 -7.92 43.04
CA ASN A 715 -0.40 -8.56 44.33
C ASN A 715 -0.63 -10.06 44.14
N MET A 716 0.07 -10.88 44.94
CA MET A 716 0.00 -12.35 44.86
C MET A 716 0.37 -12.94 43.48
N ALA A 717 0.98 -12.16 42.57
CA ALA A 717 1.44 -12.66 41.29
C ALA A 717 2.66 -13.59 41.47
N ASN A 718 2.89 -14.47 40.49
CA ASN A 718 4.08 -15.30 40.43
C ASN A 718 5.04 -14.78 39.35
N VAL A 719 6.17 -14.23 39.76
CA VAL A 719 7.21 -13.60 38.93
C VAL A 719 8.55 -14.33 39.16
N ASP A 720 8.51 -15.59 39.61
CA ASP A 720 9.70 -16.41 39.81
C ASP A 720 10.49 -16.57 38.50
N ASP A 721 11.83 -16.55 38.58
CA ASP A 721 12.76 -16.70 37.46
C ASP A 721 12.63 -15.63 36.34
N ALA A 722 11.83 -14.57 36.55
CA ALA A 722 11.61 -13.55 35.53
C ALA A 722 12.82 -12.60 35.37
N ASN A 723 12.98 -12.04 34.17
CA ASN A 723 13.98 -11.03 33.87
C ASN A 723 13.35 -9.63 33.90
N LEU A 724 13.70 -8.82 34.90
CA LEU A 724 13.27 -7.45 35.17
C LEU A 724 14.44 -6.46 35.09
N VAL A 725 15.53 -6.80 34.39
CA VAL A 725 16.71 -5.93 34.26
C VAL A 725 16.29 -4.55 33.78
N ARG A 726 16.64 -3.51 34.56
CA ARG A 726 16.32 -2.10 34.28
C ARG A 726 14.83 -1.79 34.08
N ALA A 727 13.93 -2.64 34.57
CA ALA A 727 12.50 -2.35 34.55
C ALA A 727 12.17 -1.19 35.50
N ASN A 728 11.13 -0.43 35.17
CA ASN A 728 10.62 0.65 36.01
C ASN A 728 9.37 0.19 36.76
N LEU A 729 9.49 -0.12 38.04
CA LEU A 729 8.43 -0.59 38.94
C LEU A 729 8.05 0.47 40.01
N ARG A 730 8.31 1.76 39.75
CA ARG A 730 7.99 2.83 40.71
C ARG A 730 6.53 2.77 41.14
N HIS A 731 6.29 2.88 42.44
CA HIS A 731 4.95 2.85 43.04
C HIS A 731 4.11 1.59 42.74
N ALA A 732 4.71 0.51 42.21
CA ALA A 732 3.99 -0.75 41.97
C ALA A 732 3.60 -1.43 43.29
N THR A 733 2.50 -2.18 43.27
CA THR A 733 2.06 -2.99 44.41
C THR A 733 2.37 -4.47 44.16
N LEU A 734 3.22 -5.04 45.00
CA LEU A 734 3.82 -6.38 44.89
C LEU A 734 3.62 -7.16 46.21
N ASN A 735 2.50 -6.94 46.91
CA ASN A 735 2.25 -7.58 48.20
C ASN A 735 2.11 -9.09 48.03
N GLY A 736 2.89 -9.86 48.79
CA GLY A 736 2.89 -11.33 48.72
C GLY A 736 3.35 -11.91 47.37
N THR A 737 3.89 -11.09 46.47
CA THR A 737 4.37 -11.52 45.15
C THR A 737 5.56 -12.46 45.29
N SER A 738 5.60 -13.49 44.45
CA SER A 738 6.76 -14.38 44.36
C SER A 738 7.73 -13.87 43.29
N LEU A 739 8.96 -13.60 43.68
CA LEU A 739 10.07 -13.07 42.87
C LEU A 739 11.34 -13.93 43.09
N ARG A 740 11.17 -15.23 43.38
CA ARG A 740 12.31 -16.11 43.66
C ARG A 740 13.21 -16.21 42.45
N GLN A 741 14.52 -16.08 42.66
CA GLN A 741 15.52 -16.16 41.59
C GLN A 741 15.29 -15.16 40.43
N ALA A 742 14.47 -14.14 40.61
CA ALA A 742 14.23 -13.13 39.58
C ALA A 742 15.47 -12.26 39.39
N VAL A 743 15.70 -11.81 38.15
CA VAL A 743 16.81 -10.92 37.79
C VAL A 743 16.29 -9.49 37.71
N ILE A 744 16.48 -8.71 38.76
CA ILE A 744 15.96 -7.36 38.97
C ILE A 744 17.11 -6.33 38.98
N GLU A 745 18.22 -6.65 38.32
CA GLU A 745 19.43 -5.83 38.25
C GLU A 745 19.13 -4.43 37.68
N GLY A 746 19.53 -3.40 38.43
CA GLY A 746 19.37 -1.99 38.04
C GLY A 746 17.92 -1.54 37.85
N ALA A 747 16.94 -2.30 38.35
CA ALA A 747 15.53 -1.91 38.26
C ALA A 747 15.20 -0.76 39.23
N ASP A 748 14.15 -0.02 38.90
CA ASP A 748 13.66 1.08 39.72
C ASP A 748 12.40 0.69 40.47
N LEU A 749 12.52 0.46 41.77
CA LEU A 749 11.47 0.04 42.71
C LEU A 749 11.17 1.14 43.74
N GLU A 750 11.45 2.41 43.41
CA GLU A 750 11.20 3.52 44.31
C GLU A 750 9.75 3.54 44.81
N ALA A 751 9.60 3.58 46.13
CA ALA A 751 8.31 3.56 46.82
C ALA A 751 7.38 2.40 46.43
N ALA A 752 7.91 1.31 45.89
CA ALA A 752 7.15 0.10 45.60
C ALA A 752 6.74 -0.60 46.92
N ASN A 753 5.60 -1.30 46.89
CA ASN A 753 5.12 -2.05 48.04
C ASN A 753 5.39 -3.56 47.87
N LEU A 754 6.41 -4.07 48.55
CA LEU A 754 6.89 -5.45 48.55
C LEU A 754 6.64 -6.15 49.90
N GLU A 755 5.62 -5.75 50.65
CA GLU A 755 5.28 -6.40 51.93
C GLU A 755 4.96 -7.89 51.72
N ASP A 756 5.53 -8.74 52.58
CA ASP A 756 5.45 -10.20 52.50
C ASP A 756 5.96 -10.80 51.17
N ALA A 757 6.69 -10.05 50.33
CA ALA A 757 7.23 -10.55 49.07
C ALA A 757 8.30 -11.63 49.27
N LYS A 758 8.39 -12.55 48.31
CA LYS A 758 9.32 -13.71 48.32
C LYS A 758 10.43 -13.49 47.30
N LEU A 759 11.59 -13.04 47.75
CA LEU A 759 12.75 -12.61 46.95
C LEU A 759 13.96 -13.55 47.15
N GLU A 760 13.73 -14.80 47.53
CA GLU A 760 14.81 -15.75 47.85
C GLU A 760 15.76 -15.94 46.65
N GLY A 761 17.03 -15.57 46.86
CA GLY A 761 18.10 -15.57 45.86
C GLY A 761 17.85 -14.70 44.62
N ALA A 762 16.98 -13.69 44.71
CA ALA A 762 16.80 -12.71 43.63
C ALA A 762 18.08 -11.87 43.43
N ASN A 763 18.33 -11.45 42.19
CA ASN A 763 19.42 -10.52 41.87
C ASN A 763 18.88 -9.09 41.76
N LEU A 764 19.13 -8.28 42.78
CA LEU A 764 18.77 -6.85 42.92
C LEU A 764 20.00 -5.93 42.83
N GLU A 765 21.10 -6.39 42.23
CA GLU A 765 22.33 -5.59 42.12
C GLU A 765 22.05 -4.22 41.49
N GLY A 766 22.49 -3.16 42.18
CA GLY A 766 22.30 -1.77 41.75
C GLY A 766 20.84 -1.29 41.66
N ALA A 767 19.87 -2.04 42.18
CA ALA A 767 18.46 -1.64 42.14
C ALA A 767 18.17 -0.41 43.02
N ASN A 768 17.22 0.43 42.61
CA ASN A 768 16.72 1.56 43.40
C ASN A 768 15.49 1.13 44.21
N LEU A 769 15.64 0.94 45.51
CA LEU A 769 14.60 0.56 46.48
C LEU A 769 14.28 1.71 47.45
N ARG A 770 14.59 2.96 47.09
CA ARG A 770 14.38 4.14 47.95
C ARG A 770 12.93 4.23 48.42
N GLY A 771 12.74 4.27 49.74
CA GLY A 771 11.42 4.34 50.37
C GLY A 771 10.51 3.12 50.15
N ALA A 772 11.01 2.02 49.59
CA ALA A 772 10.21 0.82 49.34
C ALA A 772 9.73 0.17 50.65
N ASN A 773 8.55 -0.46 50.60
CA ASN A 773 8.00 -1.23 51.72
C ASN A 773 8.37 -2.71 51.59
N LEU A 774 9.35 -3.19 52.35
CA LEU A 774 9.88 -4.56 52.36
C LEU A 774 9.56 -5.29 53.68
N LYS A 775 8.52 -4.84 54.41
CA LYS A 775 8.11 -5.45 55.68
C LYS A 775 7.89 -6.95 55.50
N LYS A 776 8.52 -7.74 56.36
CA LYS A 776 8.46 -9.22 56.36
C LYS A 776 8.84 -9.89 55.03
N ALA A 777 9.47 -9.16 54.10
CA ALA A 777 9.93 -9.74 52.85
C ALA A 777 11.02 -10.78 53.10
N ASN A 778 11.03 -11.84 52.29
CA ASN A 778 12.06 -12.87 52.36
C ASN A 778 13.13 -12.65 51.28
N LEU A 779 14.26 -12.06 51.65
CA LEU A 779 15.43 -11.75 50.82
C LEU A 779 16.60 -12.72 51.08
N GLU A 780 16.34 -13.91 51.63
CA GLU A 780 17.39 -14.88 51.94
C GLU A 780 18.25 -15.19 50.72
N GLY A 781 19.57 -15.01 50.83
CA GLY A 781 20.53 -15.24 49.76
C GLY A 781 20.43 -14.28 48.57
N ALA A 782 19.65 -13.19 48.65
CA ALA A 782 19.52 -12.23 47.56
C ALA A 782 20.82 -11.43 47.33
N ASN A 783 21.06 -11.04 46.08
CA ASN A 783 22.16 -10.14 45.73
C ASN A 783 21.65 -8.68 45.68
N LEU A 784 22.02 -7.87 46.66
CA LEU A 784 21.70 -6.44 46.79
C LEU A 784 22.95 -5.55 46.68
N ARG A 785 24.04 -6.06 46.09
CA ARG A 785 25.30 -5.31 45.92
C ARG A 785 25.03 -3.94 45.29
N GLY A 786 25.48 -2.87 45.95
CA GLY A 786 25.31 -1.50 45.49
C GLY A 786 23.86 -1.00 45.36
N ALA A 787 22.87 -1.71 45.90
CA ALA A 787 21.47 -1.29 45.84
C ALA A 787 21.22 -0.08 46.75
N ASN A 788 20.27 0.78 46.36
CA ASN A 788 19.85 1.94 47.16
C ASN A 788 18.57 1.62 47.93
N LEU A 789 18.67 1.38 49.23
CA LEU A 789 17.57 1.16 50.17
C LEU A 789 17.33 2.36 51.11
N GLU A 790 17.73 3.58 50.73
CA GLU A 790 17.54 4.77 51.57
C GLU A 790 16.06 4.92 51.98
N GLY A 791 15.81 5.00 53.29
CA GLY A 791 14.46 5.15 53.85
C GLY A 791 13.54 3.93 53.66
N ALA A 792 14.05 2.78 53.22
CA ALA A 792 13.24 1.57 53.05
C ALA A 792 12.71 1.02 54.38
N LYS A 793 11.55 0.36 54.34
CA LYS A 793 10.88 -0.27 55.49
C LYS A 793 11.16 -1.78 55.47
N LEU A 794 12.05 -2.25 56.32
CA LEU A 794 12.56 -3.62 56.38
C LEU A 794 12.11 -4.35 57.65
N GLU A 795 11.07 -3.89 58.35
CA GLU A 795 10.68 -4.46 59.64
C GLU A 795 10.35 -5.96 59.51
N GLY A 796 11.08 -6.78 60.28
CA GLY A 796 10.96 -8.24 60.26
C GLY A 796 11.39 -8.93 58.95
N ALA A 797 12.08 -8.23 58.05
CA ALA A 797 12.57 -8.82 56.81
C ALA A 797 13.66 -9.88 57.07
N ASN A 798 13.75 -10.89 56.21
CA ASN A 798 14.78 -11.93 56.26
C ASN A 798 15.84 -11.67 55.19
N LEU A 799 17.02 -11.19 55.57
CA LEU A 799 18.19 -10.91 54.72
C LEU A 799 19.35 -11.86 55.02
N ASN A 800 19.08 -13.04 55.59
CA ASN A 800 20.12 -14.01 55.90
C ASN A 800 20.91 -14.40 54.66
N ASN A 801 22.24 -14.45 54.80
CA ASN A 801 23.17 -14.76 53.71
C ASN A 801 23.03 -13.86 52.46
N ALA A 802 22.35 -12.72 52.55
CA ALA A 802 22.22 -11.78 51.44
C ALA A 802 23.55 -11.03 51.24
N ASN A 803 23.83 -10.63 49.99
CA ASN A 803 24.98 -9.79 49.65
C ASN A 803 24.54 -8.33 49.55
N LEU A 804 24.92 -7.50 50.49
CA LEU A 804 24.68 -6.05 50.56
C LEU A 804 25.98 -5.23 50.42
N ASP A 805 27.05 -5.78 49.82
CA ASP A 805 28.31 -5.05 49.64
C ASP A 805 28.06 -3.69 48.94
N GLY A 806 28.47 -2.61 49.60
CA GLY A 806 28.29 -1.23 49.12
C GLY A 806 26.84 -0.74 49.01
N ALA A 807 25.86 -1.44 49.58
CA ALA A 807 24.46 -0.99 49.58
C ALA A 807 24.25 0.24 50.48
N VAL A 808 23.24 1.06 50.15
CA VAL A 808 22.87 2.26 50.91
C VAL A 808 21.58 2.02 51.67
N LEU A 809 21.64 1.81 52.98
CA LEU A 809 20.51 1.58 53.89
C LEU A 809 20.25 2.79 54.80
N ASP A 810 20.70 3.98 54.41
CA ASP A 810 20.60 5.18 55.23
C ASP A 810 19.14 5.48 55.61
N ARG A 811 18.93 5.81 56.89
CA ARG A 811 17.61 6.12 57.46
C ARG A 811 16.55 5.02 57.25
N SER A 812 16.97 3.81 56.89
CA SER A 812 16.07 2.67 56.74
C SER A 812 15.58 2.18 58.11
N ASN A 813 14.47 1.46 58.08
CA ASN A 813 13.86 0.88 59.27
C ASN A 813 13.94 -0.65 59.21
N ALA A 814 14.96 -1.24 59.82
CA ALA A 814 15.24 -2.67 59.85
C ALA A 814 14.99 -3.29 61.25
N GLU A 815 13.97 -2.81 61.96
CA GLU A 815 13.58 -3.36 63.26
C GLU A 815 13.24 -4.85 63.17
N GLY A 816 13.88 -5.68 64.00
CA GLY A 816 13.68 -7.13 64.02
C GLY A 816 14.10 -7.86 62.74
N ALA A 817 14.78 -7.19 61.81
CA ALA A 817 15.28 -7.81 60.59
C ALA A 817 16.42 -8.79 60.88
N ARG A 818 16.57 -9.79 60.02
CA ARG A 818 17.57 -10.86 60.15
C ARG A 818 18.63 -10.70 59.07
N PHE A 819 19.89 -10.59 59.48
CA PHE A 819 21.08 -10.40 58.65
C PHE A 819 22.12 -11.48 58.96
N GLU A 820 21.69 -12.65 59.45
CA GLU A 820 22.62 -13.70 59.88
C GLU A 820 23.44 -14.20 58.69
N GLY A 821 24.78 -14.10 58.79
CA GLY A 821 25.71 -14.42 57.70
C GLY A 821 25.65 -13.50 56.48
N ALA A 822 24.96 -12.36 56.56
CA ALA A 822 24.89 -11.40 55.45
C ALA A 822 26.23 -10.67 55.23
N ASP A 823 26.49 -10.29 53.98
CA ASP A 823 27.66 -9.50 53.61
C ASP A 823 27.28 -8.02 53.50
N LEU A 824 27.68 -7.19 54.45
CA LEU A 824 27.47 -5.74 54.49
C LEU A 824 28.80 -4.99 54.38
N GLU A 825 29.82 -5.56 53.72
CA GLU A 825 31.07 -4.86 53.49
C GLU A 825 30.82 -3.49 52.82
N SER A 826 31.46 -2.44 53.34
CA SER A 826 31.34 -1.07 52.81
C SER A 826 29.91 -0.51 52.72
N ALA A 827 28.90 -1.16 53.31
CA ALA A 827 27.52 -0.69 53.28
C ALA A 827 27.35 0.59 54.12
N SER A 828 26.46 1.48 53.67
CA SER A 828 26.04 2.66 54.42
C SER A 828 24.77 2.38 55.20
N LEU A 829 24.79 2.59 56.51
CA LEU A 829 23.66 2.40 57.43
C LEU A 829 23.46 3.66 58.28
N VAL A 830 23.75 4.84 57.74
CA VAL A 830 23.75 6.10 58.49
C VAL A 830 22.33 6.42 58.96
N GLY A 831 22.15 6.58 60.27
CA GLY A 831 20.83 6.80 60.88
C GLY A 831 19.85 5.64 60.73
N ALA A 832 20.30 4.44 60.35
CA ALA A 832 19.43 3.27 60.21
C ALA A 832 18.92 2.77 61.57
N ARG A 833 17.68 2.27 61.60
CA ARG A 833 17.05 1.73 62.81
C ARG A 833 17.09 0.20 62.79
N LEU A 834 17.97 -0.39 63.58
CA LEU A 834 18.28 -1.83 63.67
C LEU A 834 17.93 -2.40 65.05
N VAL A 835 16.87 -1.86 65.68
CA VAL A 835 16.40 -2.33 67.00
C VAL A 835 15.99 -3.80 66.90
N ASP A 836 16.42 -4.63 67.84
CA ASP A 836 16.19 -6.09 67.88
C ASP A 836 16.67 -6.85 66.62
N ALA A 837 17.50 -6.23 65.77
CA ALA A 837 18.03 -6.86 64.56
C ALA A 837 19.02 -7.98 64.90
N ARG A 838 19.09 -9.00 64.05
CA ARG A 838 20.00 -10.14 64.23
C ARG A 838 21.08 -10.13 63.15
N LEU A 839 22.30 -9.77 63.53
CA LEU A 839 23.45 -9.63 62.65
C LEU A 839 24.51 -10.73 62.91
N GLY A 840 24.14 -11.86 63.52
CA GLY A 840 25.10 -12.90 63.89
C GLY A 840 25.95 -13.35 62.69
N ASP A 841 27.27 -13.41 62.87
CA ASP A 841 28.25 -13.80 61.85
C ASP A 841 28.23 -12.93 60.56
N ALA A 842 27.60 -11.74 60.57
CA ALA A 842 27.58 -10.85 59.42
C ALA A 842 28.94 -10.16 59.18
N ASN A 843 29.26 -9.89 57.91
CA ASN A 843 30.42 -9.09 57.53
C ASN A 843 30.03 -7.61 57.50
N LEU A 844 30.59 -6.80 58.39
CA LEU A 844 30.37 -5.35 58.48
C LEU A 844 31.70 -4.59 58.27
N MET A 845 32.67 -5.22 57.59
CA MET A 845 33.96 -4.61 57.30
C MET A 845 33.75 -3.27 56.57
N ARG A 846 34.34 -2.20 57.10
CA ARG A 846 34.26 -0.83 56.52
C ARG A 846 32.84 -0.27 56.40
N ALA A 847 31.85 -0.86 57.05
CA ALA A 847 30.48 -0.36 57.05
C ALA A 847 30.37 0.98 57.81
N MET A 848 29.47 1.86 57.34
CA MET A 848 29.20 3.17 57.97
C MET A 848 27.90 3.10 58.80
N LEU A 849 28.02 3.04 60.12
CA LEU A 849 26.89 2.91 61.06
C LEU A 849 26.66 4.20 61.87
N MET A 850 27.12 5.34 61.35
CA MET A 850 27.03 6.62 62.05
C MET A 850 25.58 6.93 62.44
N GLU A 851 25.35 7.29 63.70
CA GLU A 851 24.01 7.59 64.25
C GLU A 851 22.97 6.46 64.12
N ALA A 852 23.39 5.23 63.78
CA ALA A 852 22.50 4.09 63.72
C ALA A 852 22.03 3.64 65.12
N THR A 853 20.86 3.01 65.20
CA THR A 853 20.29 2.51 66.45
C THR A 853 20.27 0.98 66.46
N LEU A 854 21.10 0.34 67.29
CA LEU A 854 21.24 -1.13 67.42
C LEU A 854 20.82 -1.63 68.81
N VAL A 855 19.80 -1.00 69.41
CA VAL A 855 19.30 -1.41 70.74
C VAL A 855 18.83 -2.85 70.69
N ASN A 856 19.28 -3.69 71.64
CA ASN A 856 19.02 -5.14 71.71
C ASN A 856 19.45 -5.94 70.47
N ALA A 857 20.26 -5.38 69.56
CA ALA A 857 20.70 -6.11 68.39
C ALA A 857 21.71 -7.22 68.76
N THR A 858 21.70 -8.32 68.02
CA THR A 858 22.66 -9.42 68.20
C THR A 858 23.76 -9.32 67.14
N LEU A 859 24.98 -9.01 67.55
CA LEU A 859 26.18 -8.90 66.70
C LEU A 859 27.21 -9.99 67.01
N ALA A 860 26.76 -11.13 67.57
CA ALA A 860 27.69 -12.17 67.95
C ALA A 860 28.41 -12.74 66.71
N GLY A 861 29.74 -12.77 66.73
CA GLY A 861 30.56 -13.28 65.61
C GLY A 861 30.71 -12.35 64.41
N THR A 862 30.21 -11.11 64.45
CA THR A 862 30.34 -10.16 63.32
C THR A 862 31.78 -9.73 63.06
N VAL A 863 32.11 -9.43 61.81
CA VAL A 863 33.38 -8.79 61.43
C VAL A 863 33.17 -7.29 61.26
N LEU A 864 33.67 -6.45 62.19
CA LEU A 864 33.52 -4.99 62.16
C LEU A 864 34.82 -4.27 61.75
N LEU A 865 35.77 -4.97 61.12
CA LEU A 865 37.08 -4.43 60.78
C LEU A 865 36.97 -3.07 60.06
N SER A 866 37.54 -2.01 60.65
CA SER A 866 37.50 -0.63 60.11
C SER A 866 36.10 -0.03 59.91
N ALA A 867 35.07 -0.53 60.59
CA ALA A 867 33.72 0.06 60.56
C ALA A 867 33.68 1.41 61.31
N ASN A 868 32.71 2.26 60.99
CA ASN A 868 32.50 3.53 61.68
C ASN A 868 31.22 3.51 62.52
N LEU A 869 31.37 3.54 63.84
CA LEU A 869 30.29 3.53 64.84
C LEU A 869 30.07 4.89 65.52
N THR A 870 30.46 6.00 64.88
CA THR A 870 30.35 7.33 65.48
C THR A 870 28.89 7.69 65.76
N GLY A 871 28.55 7.89 67.04
CA GLY A 871 27.18 8.25 67.45
C GLY A 871 26.19 7.07 67.44
N THR A 872 26.64 5.84 67.23
CA THR A 872 25.79 4.65 67.22
C THR A 872 25.27 4.29 68.62
N ASP A 873 23.98 3.96 68.73
CA ASP A 873 23.36 3.47 69.97
C ASP A 873 23.42 1.94 70.06
N LEU A 874 24.22 1.42 71.01
CA LEU A 874 24.45 -0.02 71.23
C LEU A 874 23.84 -0.52 72.55
N ARG A 875 22.82 0.15 73.11
CA ARG A 875 22.23 -0.28 74.39
C ARG A 875 21.76 -1.73 74.31
N GLN A 876 22.26 -2.57 75.22
CA GLN A 876 21.91 -3.98 75.33
C GLN A 876 22.25 -4.82 74.08
N ALA A 877 23.10 -4.32 73.19
CA ALA A 877 23.59 -5.09 72.06
C ALA A 877 24.55 -6.20 72.52
N ASP A 878 24.53 -7.33 71.82
CA ASP A 878 25.41 -8.48 72.09
C ASP A 878 26.55 -8.55 71.08
N LEU A 879 27.78 -8.24 71.52
CA LEU A 879 28.99 -8.19 70.69
C LEU A 879 29.91 -9.40 70.94
N ARG A 880 29.42 -10.49 71.55
CA ARG A 880 30.29 -11.64 71.87
C ARG A 880 30.95 -12.21 70.60
N LYS A 881 32.27 -12.38 70.65
CA LYS A 881 33.09 -12.89 69.52
C LYS A 881 33.11 -11.98 68.29
N ALA A 882 32.62 -10.74 68.37
CA ALA A 882 32.78 -9.79 67.27
C ALA A 882 34.26 -9.40 67.12
N ASP A 883 34.73 -9.29 65.88
CA ASP A 883 36.04 -8.73 65.55
C ASP A 883 35.89 -7.21 65.43
N LEU A 884 36.59 -6.49 66.30
CA LEU A 884 36.46 -5.04 66.47
C LEU A 884 37.70 -4.29 66.00
N GLU A 885 38.65 -4.92 65.31
CA GLU A 885 39.90 -4.25 64.91
C GLU A 885 39.66 -2.97 64.06
N GLY A 886 40.31 -1.86 64.40
CA GLY A 886 40.25 -0.60 63.64
C GLY A 886 38.91 0.15 63.62
N VAL A 887 37.92 -0.24 64.43
CA VAL A 887 36.60 0.41 64.48
C VAL A 887 36.66 1.86 64.99
N LEU A 888 36.15 2.82 64.21
CA LEU A 888 36.08 4.23 64.62
C LEU A 888 34.87 4.51 65.53
N GLY A 889 35.05 5.37 66.54
CA GLY A 889 33.96 5.81 67.44
C GLY A 889 33.51 4.78 68.48
N ILE A 890 34.21 3.66 68.62
CA ILE A 890 33.81 2.54 69.48
C ILE A 890 33.82 2.91 70.96
N ARG A 891 34.76 3.75 71.41
CA ARG A 891 34.93 4.08 72.83
C ARG A 891 33.74 4.87 73.36
N ARG A 892 33.24 5.84 72.59
CA ARG A 892 32.01 6.58 72.92
C ARG A 892 30.75 5.71 72.83
N ALA A 893 30.66 4.84 71.81
CA ALA A 893 29.52 3.93 71.64
C ALA A 893 29.42 2.91 72.79
N LEU A 894 30.54 2.51 73.39
CA LEU A 894 30.60 1.56 74.51
C LEU A 894 30.47 2.21 75.90
N ASN A 895 31.03 3.40 76.11
CA ASN A 895 30.99 4.08 77.42
C ASN A 895 29.58 4.47 77.88
N LEU A 896 28.61 4.56 76.95
CA LEU A 896 27.24 4.97 77.24
C LEU A 896 26.26 3.78 77.38
N ASN A 897 26.67 2.57 76.98
CA ASN A 897 25.74 1.50 76.65
C ASN A 897 26.17 0.18 77.32
N LYS A 898 25.28 -0.45 78.09
CA LYS A 898 25.48 -1.77 78.73
C LYS A 898 25.51 -2.92 77.70
N ALA A 899 26.39 -2.84 76.69
CA ALA A 899 26.58 -3.90 75.71
C ALA A 899 27.28 -5.11 76.33
N VAL A 900 27.00 -6.32 75.82
CA VAL A 900 27.70 -7.55 76.23
C VAL A 900 28.96 -7.69 75.37
N MET A 901 30.13 -7.69 76.01
CA MET A 901 31.43 -7.57 75.34
C MET A 901 32.06 -8.92 74.93
N PRO A 902 32.98 -8.94 73.93
CA PRO A 902 33.85 -10.09 73.67
C PRO A 902 34.72 -10.45 74.89
N GLU A 903 35.01 -11.74 75.08
CA GLU A 903 35.93 -12.20 76.13
C GLU A 903 37.35 -11.66 75.87
N GLY A 904 37.97 -11.04 76.88
CA GLY A 904 39.33 -10.49 76.79
C GLY A 904 39.43 -9.04 76.24
N PHE A 905 38.31 -8.39 75.93
CA PHE A 905 38.30 -7.01 75.44
C PHE A 905 38.63 -5.98 76.54
N SER A 906 39.55 -5.05 76.26
CA SER A 906 39.91 -3.93 77.14
C SER A 906 39.66 -2.59 76.45
N LEU A 907 38.82 -1.74 77.07
CA LEU A 907 38.56 -0.38 76.58
C LEU A 907 39.81 0.53 76.60
N ALA A 908 40.86 0.16 77.34
CA ALA A 908 42.06 0.98 77.52
C ALA A 908 42.97 0.97 76.28
N ASP A 909 42.82 -0.01 75.39
CA ASP A 909 43.65 -0.17 74.18
C ASP A 909 43.21 0.75 73.03
N TRP A 910 42.19 1.58 73.27
CA TRP A 910 41.53 2.41 72.27
C TRP A 910 41.68 3.91 72.57
N PRO A 911 42.12 4.74 71.61
CA PRO A 911 42.36 6.17 71.80
C PRO A 911 41.08 6.93 72.21
N GLU A 912 41.24 8.08 72.88
CA GLU A 912 40.09 8.98 73.13
C GLU A 912 39.63 9.57 71.81
N ASP A 913 38.33 9.45 71.52
CA ASP A 913 37.73 10.04 70.31
C ASP A 913 37.79 11.58 70.43
N GLU A 914 38.84 12.22 69.89
CA GLU A 914 38.86 13.67 69.64
C GLU A 914 37.87 13.96 68.49
N LEU A 915 36.78 14.67 68.78
CA LEU A 915 35.87 15.19 67.76
C LEU A 915 36.57 16.29 66.94
N PRO A 916 36.36 16.37 65.62
CA PRO A 916 36.35 17.66 64.94
C PRO A 916 35.09 18.43 65.37
N ASP A 917 35.23 19.72 65.68
CA ASP A 917 34.13 20.61 66.07
C ASP A 917 32.95 20.56 65.07
N PRO A 918 31.70 20.74 65.53
CA PRO A 918 30.55 20.77 64.64
C PRO A 918 30.66 21.96 63.65
N PRO A 919 30.40 21.76 62.34
CA PRO A 919 30.31 22.89 61.42
C PRO A 919 29.10 23.77 61.80
N GLU A 920 29.33 25.08 61.79
CA GLU A 920 28.36 26.12 62.14
C GLU A 920 27.03 25.96 61.39
N ALA A 921 25.92 26.12 62.10
CA ALA A 921 24.59 26.16 61.51
C ALA A 921 24.47 27.40 60.61
N ASP A 922 24.37 27.17 59.30
CA ASP A 922 23.98 28.20 58.33
C ASP A 922 22.46 28.41 58.47
N ASP A 923 22.08 29.34 59.35
CA ASP A 923 20.74 29.91 59.41
C ASP A 923 20.47 30.66 58.10
N ASN A 924 19.81 30.01 57.14
CA ASN A 924 19.12 30.72 56.08
C ASN A 924 17.70 30.16 55.90
N PRO A 925 16.67 30.82 56.48
CA PRO A 925 15.29 30.44 56.28
C PRO A 925 14.71 31.26 55.13
N GLU A 926 14.58 30.69 53.92
CA GLU A 926 13.65 31.21 52.89
C GLU A 926 13.57 30.28 51.66
N GLY A 927 12.33 29.89 51.28
CA GLY A 927 11.96 29.65 49.88
C GLY A 927 11.36 28.30 49.50
N ASP A 928 10.03 28.20 49.65
CA ASP A 928 9.01 27.36 48.94
C ASP A 928 9.33 25.91 48.50
#